data_AF-A0A945BLL8-F1
#
_entry.id   AF-A0A945BLL8-F1
#
_cell.length_a   1.000
_cell.length_b   1.000
_cell.length_c   1.000
_cell.angle_alpha   90.00
_cell.angle_beta   90.00
_cell.angle_gamma   90.00
#
_symmetry.space_group_name_H-M   'P 1'
#
loop_
_entity.id
_entity.type
_entity.pdbx_description
1 polymer ?
#
loop_
_entity_poly.entity_id
_entity_poly.type
_entity_poly.pdbx_seq_one_letter_code
_entity_poly.pdbx_strand_id
1 'polypeptide(L)'
;MSKQTDSKPKYPGIPVTVNGNYLVAKCVETRVTEGGIFYPITPSTEGGELYQEAFAMGELDAWGNSKIAIECEGEHAAQGGATAFAVTGKRAVNFTSGQGIAYAMEQYYHAPGKLSTMVVEVGARALTKQALNVHCGHDDFYGALDVGWTMMMARDAQHAADAAIILRKVNELALNPGMNIQDGMLTTHSERTYRSPESELLREFLGAPDDTIDCPTEAQRELFGPTRRRVPAMMDLKNPVLIGPVQNQEHHMNGVVARRNNFNEPILGFIEQCSEEFAQLTGRRYGLLQEFKTSDADTVFVSLGCAAENIEAACDYLREQRNAKIGSIHVNVIRPFPEAAIIEALRGKKNVIILERTDEGMAGDNPLARDIRTALGKGQEVAKFGGDLPAITPEETPRIFRGSYGIGSRDFRPEHTLGAYEFATGQTKRTDGKSASDGETYFTLGINHPYAVISKDTPSLLPDGAIAVRFHSIGGWGMITTGKNLGEIIGNFGQIISERTPTYDDLGQLEDKLFIMANPKYGSEKKGAPTNYYLTVAPKCIQVNCELNHVDVVLCCDPKAFTHTNPLEGINKGGCLVWESSDSPEDAWKRIPAKHRQFVRDNNIRIFILPGFDVARDATSREDLQLRMQGNSFLGAFFKVSSFLKDHEISEEQYQDIVRKQYEKKFGRFGEAVVESNMKVMIGGFERVQEINIGEIEDADTSTMRNPLLAPNNADGIEMIPTSGCESTGCPSCSMPEGQERAPFQTMAKFDSEFRNELGYHQPAGALASVGLMGSGIGATQSKYVARRETPVYIAENCTQCMECITACPDTALPNTAQDVSTILVTAIRNYVSDKEQQKNLLNEVQGLEERCRARMV
;
A
#
# COMPACT_ATOMS: atom_id res chain seq x y z
N MET A 1 -18.26 6.62 -30.40
CA MET A 1 -19.73 6.55 -30.34
C MET A 1 -20.13 5.09 -30.42
N SER A 2 -20.40 4.44 -29.27
CA SER A 2 -20.76 3.02 -29.19
C SER A 2 -22.28 2.85 -29.25
N LYS A 3 -22.74 1.81 -29.94
CA LYS A 3 -24.11 1.28 -29.78
C LYS A 3 -24.20 0.68 -28.38
N GLN A 4 -24.95 1.31 -27.49
CA GLN A 4 -25.41 0.71 -26.24
C GLN A 4 -26.25 -0.52 -26.60
N THR A 5 -25.85 -1.69 -26.09
CA THR A 5 -26.67 -2.91 -26.12
C THR A 5 -27.58 -2.89 -24.90
N ASP A 6 -28.88 -2.67 -25.12
CA ASP A 6 -29.98 -2.63 -24.13
C ASP A 6 -30.24 -3.98 -23.40
N SER A 7 -29.24 -4.84 -23.20
CA SER A 7 -29.43 -6.15 -22.55
C SER A 7 -28.64 -6.26 -21.26
N LYS A 8 -29.33 -6.66 -20.18
CA LYS A 8 -28.73 -7.05 -18.90
C LYS A 8 -27.55 -8.00 -19.12
N PRO A 9 -26.36 -7.74 -18.55
CA PRO A 9 -25.21 -8.60 -18.74
C PRO A 9 -25.49 -9.97 -18.14
N LYS A 10 -25.05 -11.01 -18.84
CA LYS A 10 -25.27 -12.41 -18.46
C LYS A 10 -24.54 -12.75 -17.15
N TYR A 11 -23.36 -12.15 -16.95
CA TYR A 11 -22.47 -12.38 -15.83
C TYR A 11 -22.02 -11.05 -15.19
N PRO A 12 -22.90 -10.38 -14.43
CA PRO A 12 -22.59 -9.10 -13.79
C PRO A 12 -21.51 -9.23 -12.71
N GLY A 13 -21.28 -10.43 -12.17
CA GLY A 13 -20.35 -10.71 -11.09
C GLY A 13 -21.00 -10.65 -9.70
N ILE A 14 -20.39 -11.36 -8.76
CA ILE A 14 -20.86 -11.56 -7.38
C ILE A 14 -20.22 -10.49 -6.49
N PRO A 15 -21.00 -9.63 -5.81
CA PRO A 15 -20.44 -8.60 -4.93
C PRO A 15 -19.65 -9.23 -3.76
N VAL A 16 -18.42 -8.75 -3.58
CA VAL A 16 -17.49 -9.17 -2.54
C VAL A 16 -16.72 -7.95 -2.02
N THR A 17 -16.41 -7.92 -0.71
CA THR A 17 -15.54 -6.87 -0.14
C THR A 17 -14.22 -7.51 0.26
N VAL A 18 -13.18 -7.29 -0.54
CA VAL A 18 -11.87 -7.97 -0.44
C VAL A 18 -10.75 -7.04 -0.93
N ASN A 19 -9.48 -7.42 -0.72
CA ASN A 19 -8.33 -6.73 -1.32
C ASN A 19 -8.00 -7.28 -2.72
N GLY A 20 -7.06 -6.63 -3.43
CA GLY A 20 -6.70 -7.02 -4.79
C GLY A 20 -6.02 -8.38 -4.92
N ASN A 21 -5.14 -8.75 -3.99
CA ASN A 21 -4.53 -10.08 -3.97
C ASN A 21 -5.59 -11.18 -3.82
N TYR A 22 -6.54 -11.00 -2.91
CA TYR A 22 -7.61 -11.97 -2.70
C TYR A 22 -8.53 -12.07 -3.91
N LEU A 23 -8.91 -10.94 -4.52
CA LEU A 23 -9.75 -10.96 -5.71
C LEU A 23 -9.08 -11.68 -6.88
N VAL A 24 -7.79 -11.43 -7.12
CA VAL A 24 -7.04 -12.11 -8.19
C VAL A 24 -6.76 -13.57 -7.83
N ALA A 25 -6.09 -13.84 -6.72
CA ALA A 25 -5.64 -15.19 -6.40
C ALA A 25 -6.81 -16.11 -6.04
N LYS A 26 -7.66 -15.71 -5.09
CA LYS A 26 -8.72 -16.58 -4.55
C LYS A 26 -9.99 -16.58 -5.40
N CYS A 27 -10.39 -15.46 -5.98
CA CYS A 27 -11.62 -15.40 -6.79
C CYS A 27 -11.39 -15.73 -8.27
N VAL A 28 -10.14 -15.70 -8.77
CA VAL A 28 -9.81 -16.06 -10.17
C VAL A 28 -8.84 -17.25 -10.23
N GLU A 29 -7.57 -17.07 -9.87
CA GLU A 29 -6.51 -18.03 -10.21
C GLU A 29 -6.75 -19.43 -9.63
N THR A 30 -7.13 -19.55 -8.35
CA THR A 30 -7.47 -20.86 -7.73
C THR A 30 -8.64 -21.57 -8.40
N ARG A 31 -9.47 -20.85 -9.18
CA ARG A 31 -10.63 -21.39 -9.88
C ARG A 31 -10.36 -21.67 -11.35
N VAL A 32 -9.23 -21.21 -11.90
CA VAL A 32 -8.90 -21.39 -13.33
C VAL A 32 -7.61 -22.14 -13.59
N THR A 33 -6.74 -22.33 -12.60
CA THR A 33 -5.45 -23.03 -12.78
C THR A 33 -5.36 -24.36 -12.06
N GLU A 34 -4.55 -25.26 -12.61
CA GLU A 34 -4.26 -26.60 -12.08
C GLU A 34 -2.96 -26.63 -11.26
N GLY A 35 -2.14 -25.57 -11.32
CA GLY A 35 -0.87 -25.50 -10.60
C GLY A 35 -0.47 -24.08 -10.23
N GLY A 36 -0.21 -23.86 -8.94
CA GLY A 36 0.44 -22.67 -8.43
C GLY A 36 1.88 -23.01 -8.03
N ILE A 37 2.86 -22.41 -8.69
CA ILE A 37 4.28 -22.60 -8.38
C ILE A 37 4.85 -21.22 -8.08
N PHE A 38 5.27 -21.00 -6.83
CA PHE A 38 5.55 -19.64 -6.33
C PHE A 38 6.67 -19.62 -5.28
N TYR A 39 7.09 -18.41 -4.94
CA TYR A 39 7.99 -18.12 -3.82
C TYR A 39 7.51 -16.86 -3.10
N PRO A 40 7.52 -16.83 -1.76
CA PRO A 40 6.96 -15.70 -1.01
C PRO A 40 7.84 -14.45 -1.15
N ILE A 41 7.28 -13.39 -1.75
CA ILE A 41 7.88 -12.05 -1.77
C ILE A 41 6.80 -10.99 -1.61
N THR A 42 6.96 -10.06 -0.66
CA THR A 42 6.00 -8.97 -0.45
C THR A 42 5.97 -8.02 -1.66
N PRO A 43 4.81 -7.51 -2.10
CA PRO A 43 3.45 -7.75 -1.59
C PRO A 43 2.66 -8.90 -2.25
N SER A 44 3.27 -9.74 -3.09
CA SER A 44 2.58 -10.88 -3.74
C SER A 44 2.48 -12.15 -2.87
N THR A 45 3.12 -12.19 -1.69
CA THR A 45 3.09 -13.34 -0.77
C THR A 45 1.69 -13.90 -0.52
N GLU A 46 0.71 -13.03 -0.28
CA GLU A 46 -0.68 -13.42 -0.01
C GLU A 46 -1.30 -14.24 -1.16
N GLY A 47 -0.89 -14.01 -2.41
CA GLY A 47 -1.37 -14.79 -3.55
C GLY A 47 -0.96 -16.27 -3.46
N GLY A 48 0.30 -16.53 -3.11
CA GLY A 48 0.81 -17.88 -2.88
C GLY A 48 0.15 -18.55 -1.65
N GLU A 49 -0.03 -17.80 -0.56
CA GLU A 49 -0.71 -18.28 0.65
C GLU A 49 -2.16 -18.72 0.37
N LEU A 50 -2.93 -17.89 -0.36
CA LEU A 50 -4.31 -18.20 -0.74
C LEU A 50 -4.40 -19.40 -1.69
N TYR A 51 -3.43 -19.56 -2.58
CA TYR A 51 -3.38 -20.72 -3.47
C TYR A 51 -3.04 -22.00 -2.71
N GLN A 52 -2.07 -21.94 -1.79
CA GLN A 52 -1.72 -23.02 -0.88
C GLN A 52 -2.91 -23.42 0.00
N GLU A 53 -3.67 -22.45 0.51
CA GLU A 53 -4.89 -22.70 1.29
C GLU A 53 -5.95 -23.42 0.45
N ALA A 54 -6.23 -22.95 -0.76
CA ALA A 54 -7.17 -23.58 -1.67
C ALA A 54 -6.79 -25.04 -1.99
N PHE A 55 -5.49 -25.30 -2.18
CA PHE A 55 -4.97 -26.67 -2.34
C PHE A 55 -5.18 -27.53 -1.08
N ALA A 56 -4.84 -27.01 0.10
CA ALA A 56 -4.98 -27.73 1.37
C ALA A 56 -6.44 -28.04 1.72
N MET A 57 -7.38 -27.19 1.33
CA MET A 57 -8.82 -27.40 1.48
C MET A 57 -9.43 -28.37 0.45
N GLY A 58 -8.64 -28.80 -0.54
CA GLY A 58 -9.13 -29.69 -1.61
C GLY A 58 -10.12 -29.00 -2.56
N GLU A 59 -10.05 -27.66 -2.69
CA GLU A 59 -10.90 -26.93 -3.61
C GLU A 59 -10.61 -27.36 -5.05
N LEU A 60 -11.65 -27.58 -5.85
CA LEU A 60 -11.52 -27.88 -7.27
C LEU A 60 -11.55 -26.60 -8.12
N ASP A 61 -11.04 -26.66 -9.34
CA ASP A 61 -11.19 -25.57 -10.30
C ASP A 61 -12.63 -25.49 -10.87
N ALA A 62 -12.90 -24.53 -11.75
CA ALA A 62 -14.22 -24.35 -12.36
C ALA A 62 -14.69 -25.58 -13.16
N TRP A 63 -13.79 -26.45 -13.62
CA TRP A 63 -14.08 -27.67 -14.39
C TRP A 63 -14.08 -28.94 -13.53
N GLY A 64 -13.83 -28.82 -12.23
CA GLY A 64 -13.82 -29.95 -11.29
C GLY A 64 -12.48 -30.67 -11.18
N ASN A 65 -11.39 -30.09 -11.68
CA ASN A 65 -10.05 -30.67 -11.54
C ASN A 65 -9.40 -30.31 -10.21
N SER A 66 -8.55 -31.21 -9.72
CA SER A 66 -7.66 -30.93 -8.60
C SER A 66 -6.47 -30.06 -9.02
N LYS A 67 -5.88 -29.37 -8.06
CA LYS A 67 -4.71 -28.51 -8.26
C LYS A 67 -3.51 -28.98 -7.45
N ILE A 68 -2.33 -28.46 -7.79
CA ILE A 68 -1.11 -28.56 -6.97
C ILE A 68 -0.64 -27.18 -6.54
N ALA A 69 0.00 -27.10 -5.38
CA ALA A 69 0.68 -25.90 -4.91
C ALA A 69 2.13 -26.26 -4.51
N ILE A 70 3.10 -25.52 -5.05
CA ILE A 70 4.53 -25.75 -4.81
C ILE A 70 5.18 -24.44 -4.40
N GLU A 71 5.66 -24.38 -3.17
CA GLU A 71 6.60 -23.37 -2.69
C GLU A 71 8.03 -23.80 -3.05
N CYS A 72 8.71 -23.01 -3.89
CA CYS A 72 10.08 -23.29 -4.31
C CYS A 72 11.12 -22.71 -3.34
N GLU A 73 12.40 -22.90 -3.63
CA GLU A 73 13.53 -22.34 -2.87
C GLU A 73 13.85 -20.88 -3.24
N GLY A 74 13.34 -20.39 -4.37
CA GLY A 74 13.51 -19.03 -4.86
C GLY A 74 12.70 -18.73 -6.13
N GLU A 75 12.61 -17.46 -6.50
CA GLU A 75 11.77 -16.99 -7.61
C GLU A 75 12.22 -17.54 -8.97
N HIS A 76 13.52 -17.77 -9.15
CA HIS A 76 14.06 -18.42 -10.34
C HIS A 76 13.48 -19.84 -10.52
N ALA A 77 13.50 -20.67 -9.49
CA ALA A 77 12.92 -22.01 -9.54
C ALA A 77 11.39 -21.99 -9.64
N ALA A 78 10.74 -21.04 -8.97
CA ALA A 78 9.30 -20.87 -9.09
C ALA A 78 8.87 -20.59 -10.53
N GLN A 79 9.54 -19.65 -11.20
CA GLN A 79 9.24 -19.29 -12.59
C GLN A 79 9.55 -20.43 -13.57
N GLY A 80 10.67 -21.12 -13.38
CA GLY A 80 11.02 -22.30 -14.18
C GLY A 80 10.04 -23.45 -13.99
N GLY A 81 9.64 -23.73 -12.76
CA GLY A 81 8.65 -24.75 -12.41
C GLY A 81 7.26 -24.45 -12.96
N ALA A 82 6.81 -23.19 -12.88
CA ALA A 82 5.56 -22.76 -13.48
C ALA A 82 5.55 -22.91 -15.01
N THR A 83 6.66 -22.55 -15.66
CA THR A 83 6.82 -22.75 -17.11
C THR A 83 6.81 -24.23 -17.47
N ALA A 84 7.52 -25.07 -16.71
CA ALA A 84 7.56 -26.52 -16.92
C ALA A 84 6.17 -27.16 -16.74
N PHE A 85 5.39 -26.70 -15.76
CA PHE A 85 4.04 -27.20 -15.54
C PHE A 85 3.09 -26.77 -16.67
N ALA A 86 3.17 -25.51 -17.11
CA ALA A 86 2.31 -24.98 -18.17
C ALA A 86 2.46 -25.76 -19.50
N VAL A 87 3.70 -26.09 -19.87
CA VAL A 87 3.97 -26.81 -21.13
C VAL A 87 3.52 -28.27 -21.13
N THR A 88 3.02 -28.80 -20.01
CA THR A 88 2.34 -30.12 -19.97
C THR A 88 0.88 -30.06 -20.45
N GLY A 89 0.41 -28.91 -20.91
CA GLY A 89 -0.98 -28.72 -21.37
C GLY A 89 -1.93 -28.37 -20.22
N LYS A 90 -1.42 -27.71 -19.18
CA LYS A 90 -2.15 -27.33 -17.97
C LYS A 90 -2.06 -25.84 -17.71
N ARG A 91 -3.08 -25.27 -17.06
CA ARG A 91 -3.02 -23.86 -16.64
C ARG A 91 -2.16 -23.72 -15.38
N ALA A 92 -1.17 -22.83 -15.44
CA ALA A 92 -0.26 -22.54 -14.33
C ALA A 92 -0.30 -21.04 -13.96
N VAL A 93 -0.04 -20.75 -12.68
CA VAL A 93 0.14 -19.40 -12.14
C VAL A 93 1.41 -19.31 -11.27
N ASN A 94 2.04 -18.15 -11.29
CA ASN A 94 3.08 -17.74 -10.36
C ASN A 94 2.72 -16.34 -9.81
N PHE A 95 3.10 -16.05 -8.57
CA PHE A 95 2.90 -14.76 -7.90
C PHE A 95 4.26 -14.17 -7.55
N THR A 96 4.58 -12.97 -8.03
CA THR A 96 5.88 -12.35 -7.74
C THR A 96 5.82 -10.82 -7.66
N SER A 97 6.92 -10.19 -7.25
CA SER A 97 7.05 -8.74 -7.08
C SER A 97 8.52 -8.35 -7.01
N GLY A 98 8.88 -7.13 -7.45
CA GLY A 98 10.15 -6.50 -7.10
C GLY A 98 11.38 -7.35 -7.47
N GLN A 99 12.19 -7.67 -6.46
CA GLN A 99 13.43 -8.46 -6.62
C GLN A 99 13.19 -9.83 -7.24
N GLY A 100 11.99 -10.40 -7.10
CA GLY A 100 11.64 -11.69 -7.65
C GLY A 100 11.68 -11.72 -9.17
N ILE A 101 11.23 -10.64 -9.83
CA ILE A 101 11.33 -10.50 -11.30
C ILE A 101 12.80 -10.41 -11.70
N ALA A 102 13.59 -9.59 -11.01
CA ALA A 102 15.02 -9.46 -11.31
C ALA A 102 15.77 -10.79 -11.14
N TYR A 103 15.44 -11.57 -10.10
CA TYR A 103 16.08 -12.86 -9.82
C TYR A 103 15.67 -13.96 -10.83
N ALA A 104 14.43 -13.92 -11.33
CA ALA A 104 13.90 -14.88 -12.29
C ALA A 104 14.13 -14.52 -13.77
N MET A 105 14.94 -13.48 -14.06
CA MET A 105 15.04 -12.89 -15.41
C MET A 105 15.33 -13.89 -16.52
N GLU A 106 16.29 -14.81 -16.30
CA GLU A 106 16.64 -15.85 -17.26
C GLU A 106 15.45 -16.74 -17.63
N GLN A 107 14.56 -17.01 -16.67
CA GLN A 107 13.41 -17.87 -16.87
C GLN A 107 12.32 -17.24 -17.74
N TYR A 108 12.24 -15.90 -17.78
CA TYR A 108 11.28 -15.20 -18.64
C TYR A 108 11.68 -15.29 -20.12
N TYR A 109 12.97 -15.19 -20.47
CA TYR A 109 13.39 -15.19 -21.89
C TYR A 109 13.06 -16.46 -22.65
N HIS A 110 13.14 -17.64 -22.01
CA HIS A 110 12.91 -18.91 -22.72
C HIS A 110 11.44 -19.32 -22.79
N ALA A 111 10.58 -18.83 -21.88
CA ALA A 111 9.18 -19.25 -21.79
C ALA A 111 8.35 -19.01 -23.08
N PRO A 112 8.47 -17.86 -23.78
CA PRO A 112 7.80 -17.64 -25.07
C PRO A 112 8.17 -18.69 -26.12
N GLY A 113 9.47 -19.02 -26.21
CA GLY A 113 9.99 -20.02 -27.16
C GLY A 113 9.41 -21.41 -26.95
N LYS A 114 8.98 -21.74 -25.72
CA LYS A 114 8.38 -23.02 -25.34
C LYS A 114 6.87 -23.09 -25.55
N LEU A 115 6.25 -22.05 -26.12
CA LEU A 115 4.79 -21.90 -26.26
C LEU A 115 4.05 -22.00 -24.91
N SER A 116 4.70 -21.54 -23.83
CA SER A 116 4.04 -21.42 -22.53
C SER A 116 2.93 -20.38 -22.60
N THR A 117 1.78 -20.68 -22.01
CA THR A 117 0.63 -19.77 -21.93
C THR A 117 0.33 -19.33 -20.49
N MET A 118 1.29 -19.55 -19.57
CA MET A 118 1.14 -19.15 -18.18
C MET A 118 0.96 -17.64 -18.03
N VAL A 119 0.34 -17.21 -16.94
CA VAL A 119 0.46 -15.82 -16.49
C VAL A 119 1.10 -15.75 -15.12
N VAL A 120 1.86 -14.68 -14.94
CA VAL A 120 2.43 -14.27 -13.66
C VAL A 120 1.60 -13.12 -13.15
N GLU A 121 1.10 -13.24 -11.93
CA GLU A 121 0.41 -12.19 -11.20
C GLU A 121 1.46 -11.33 -10.46
N VAL A 122 1.59 -10.07 -10.88
CA VAL A 122 2.64 -9.16 -10.41
C VAL A 122 2.04 -8.09 -9.50
N GLY A 123 2.49 -8.07 -8.25
CA GLY A 123 2.31 -6.93 -7.36
C GLY A 123 3.46 -5.93 -7.51
N ALA A 124 3.35 -5.00 -8.47
CA ALA A 124 4.45 -4.11 -8.87
C ALA A 124 5.07 -3.40 -7.66
N ARG A 125 6.37 -3.60 -7.45
CA ARG A 125 7.13 -3.20 -6.26
C ARG A 125 8.44 -2.55 -6.66
N ALA A 126 8.81 -1.52 -5.90
CA ALA A 126 10.07 -0.80 -6.07
C ALA A 126 11.29 -1.75 -5.98
N LEU A 127 12.22 -1.62 -6.92
CA LEU A 127 13.50 -2.32 -6.82
C LEU A 127 14.39 -1.64 -5.77
N THR A 128 15.20 -2.44 -5.08
CA THR A 128 16.24 -1.95 -4.16
C THR A 128 17.27 -1.13 -4.94
N LYS A 129 17.29 0.18 -4.71
CA LYS A 129 18.28 1.12 -5.24
C LYS A 129 19.25 1.52 -4.13
N GLN A 130 19.09 2.72 -3.58
CA GLN A 130 19.85 3.20 -2.41
C GLN A 130 19.39 2.56 -1.09
N ALA A 131 18.16 2.04 -1.05
CA ALA A 131 17.60 1.33 0.09
C ALA A 131 16.52 0.34 -0.37
N LEU A 132 16.22 -0.66 0.47
CA LEU A 132 15.11 -1.59 0.27
C LEU A 132 13.77 -0.87 0.46
N ASN A 133 12.83 -1.08 -0.45
CA ASN A 133 11.44 -0.68 -0.28
C ASN A 133 10.52 -1.86 -0.65
N VAL A 134 9.50 -2.11 0.18
CA VAL A 134 8.53 -3.21 -0.02
C VAL A 134 7.22 -2.77 -0.69
N HIS A 135 7.12 -1.49 -0.98
CA HIS A 135 5.94 -0.82 -1.53
C HIS A 135 6.07 -0.58 -3.04
N CYS A 136 5.08 0.08 -3.63
CA CYS A 136 4.93 0.15 -5.07
C CYS A 136 6.04 0.92 -5.79
N GLY A 137 6.52 0.34 -6.88
CA GLY A 137 7.33 0.95 -7.92
C GLY A 137 7.08 0.17 -9.21
N HIS A 138 7.30 0.81 -10.36
CA HIS A 138 7.11 0.18 -11.68
C HIS A 138 8.43 -0.29 -12.31
N ASP A 139 9.55 -0.05 -11.62
CA ASP A 139 10.89 -0.41 -12.06
C ASP A 139 11.15 -1.92 -12.12
N ASP A 140 10.34 -2.75 -11.44
CA ASP A 140 10.45 -4.20 -11.51
C ASP A 140 9.99 -4.75 -12.86
N PHE A 141 8.74 -4.52 -13.27
CA PHE A 141 8.26 -4.97 -14.58
C PHE A 141 8.88 -4.16 -15.72
N TYR A 142 9.25 -2.89 -15.50
CA TYR A 142 10.02 -2.15 -16.50
C TYR A 142 11.40 -2.78 -16.75
N GLY A 143 11.99 -3.42 -15.73
CA GLY A 143 13.21 -4.21 -15.88
C GLY A 143 13.06 -5.43 -16.78
N ALA A 144 11.84 -5.83 -17.14
CA ALA A 144 11.54 -7.02 -17.94
C ALA A 144 10.90 -6.71 -19.31
N LEU A 145 10.90 -5.47 -19.79
CA LEU A 145 10.18 -5.07 -21.02
C LEU A 145 10.60 -5.81 -22.30
N ASP A 146 11.79 -6.42 -22.34
CA ASP A 146 12.39 -7.06 -23.50
C ASP A 146 12.25 -8.60 -23.51
N VAL A 147 11.68 -9.20 -22.46
CA VAL A 147 11.60 -10.68 -22.31
C VAL A 147 10.59 -11.34 -23.25
N GLY A 148 9.81 -10.57 -24.02
CA GLY A 148 8.85 -11.08 -25.01
C GLY A 148 7.49 -11.50 -24.45
N TRP A 149 7.16 -11.09 -23.23
CA TRP A 149 5.89 -11.41 -22.57
C TRP A 149 4.79 -10.39 -22.89
N THR A 150 3.54 -10.84 -22.93
CA THR A 150 2.37 -9.94 -22.96
C THR A 150 2.21 -9.30 -21.59
N MET A 151 2.20 -7.98 -21.48
CA MET A 151 2.13 -7.28 -20.19
C MET A 151 0.92 -6.37 -20.14
N MET A 152 0.00 -6.64 -19.22
CA MET A 152 -1.18 -5.81 -18.95
C MET A 152 -1.08 -5.17 -17.56
N MET A 153 -1.45 -3.90 -17.46
CA MET A 153 -1.45 -3.13 -16.22
C MET A 153 -2.87 -2.75 -15.85
N ALA A 154 -3.29 -3.10 -14.64
CA ALA A 154 -4.61 -2.79 -14.13
C ALA A 154 -4.64 -1.43 -13.39
N ARG A 155 -5.77 -0.72 -13.50
CA ARG A 155 -6.01 0.55 -12.80
C ARG A 155 -6.51 0.36 -11.36
N ASP A 156 -7.18 -0.74 -11.08
CA ASP A 156 -7.73 -1.10 -9.79
C ASP A 156 -7.78 -2.63 -9.69
N ALA A 157 -8.26 -3.18 -8.57
CA ALA A 157 -8.30 -4.63 -8.42
C ALA A 157 -9.39 -5.31 -9.25
N GLN A 158 -10.51 -4.64 -9.55
CA GLN A 158 -11.54 -5.20 -10.44
C GLN A 158 -10.95 -5.43 -11.83
N HIS A 159 -10.27 -4.42 -12.37
CA HIS A 159 -9.54 -4.52 -13.61
C HIS A 159 -8.45 -5.59 -13.49
N ALA A 160 -7.71 -5.71 -12.38
CA ALA A 160 -6.70 -6.75 -12.23
C ALA A 160 -7.28 -8.17 -12.31
N ALA A 161 -8.43 -8.41 -11.68
CA ALA A 161 -9.11 -9.70 -11.72
C ALA A 161 -9.69 -10.02 -13.11
N ASP A 162 -10.32 -9.04 -13.76
CA ASP A 162 -10.84 -9.21 -15.11
C ASP A 162 -9.69 -9.37 -16.14
N ALA A 163 -8.60 -8.62 -15.98
CA ALA A 163 -7.40 -8.72 -16.81
C ALA A 163 -6.70 -10.07 -16.65
N ALA A 164 -6.67 -10.68 -15.45
CA ALA A 164 -6.16 -12.04 -15.26
C ALA A 164 -6.91 -13.07 -16.15
N ILE A 165 -8.23 -12.90 -16.27
CA ILE A 165 -9.10 -13.75 -17.12
C ILE A 165 -8.86 -13.45 -18.60
N ILE A 166 -8.89 -12.17 -19.00
CA ILE A 166 -8.70 -11.74 -20.39
C ILE A 166 -7.31 -12.15 -20.90
N LEU A 167 -6.26 -11.84 -20.15
CA LEU A 167 -4.88 -12.13 -20.50
C LEU A 167 -4.64 -13.63 -20.67
N ARG A 168 -5.27 -14.46 -19.85
CA ARG A 168 -5.17 -15.92 -20.00
C ARG A 168 -5.68 -16.39 -21.35
N LYS A 169 -6.86 -15.93 -21.76
CA LYS A 169 -7.41 -16.26 -23.09
C LYS A 169 -6.53 -15.73 -24.22
N VAL A 170 -6.06 -14.49 -24.10
CA VAL A 170 -5.12 -13.88 -25.07
C VAL A 170 -3.86 -14.73 -25.21
N ASN A 171 -3.25 -15.14 -24.10
CA ASN A 171 -2.05 -15.96 -24.08
C ASN A 171 -2.26 -17.34 -24.69
N GLU A 172 -3.43 -17.95 -24.44
CA GLU A 172 -3.83 -19.21 -25.06
C GLU A 172 -4.05 -19.09 -26.56
N LEU A 173 -4.60 -17.97 -27.06
CA LEU A 173 -4.74 -17.69 -28.49
C LEU A 173 -3.39 -17.37 -29.15
N ALA A 174 -2.54 -16.61 -28.47
CA ALA A 174 -1.24 -16.16 -28.96
C ALA A 174 -0.14 -17.22 -28.86
N LEU A 175 -0.30 -18.22 -27.99
CA LEU A 175 0.79 -19.12 -27.55
C LEU A 175 2.01 -18.34 -27.04
N ASN A 176 1.73 -17.37 -26.16
CA ASN A 176 2.69 -16.49 -25.53
C ASN A 176 2.36 -16.35 -24.03
N PRO A 177 3.34 -16.29 -23.12
CA PRO A 177 3.08 -16.07 -21.71
C PRO A 177 2.85 -14.58 -21.41
N GLY A 178 2.33 -14.26 -20.22
CA GLY A 178 2.01 -12.88 -19.88
C GLY A 178 2.09 -12.52 -18.40
N MET A 179 2.18 -11.22 -18.13
CA MET A 179 2.20 -10.64 -16.79
C MET A 179 0.94 -9.80 -16.61
N ASN A 180 0.14 -10.16 -15.62
CA ASN A 180 -0.97 -9.33 -15.15
C ASN A 180 -0.46 -8.50 -13.96
N ILE A 181 -0.41 -7.19 -14.14
CA ILE A 181 0.32 -6.29 -13.25
C ILE A 181 -0.69 -5.38 -12.52
N GLN A 182 -0.55 -5.30 -11.21
CA GLN A 182 -1.28 -4.36 -10.36
C GLN A 182 -0.34 -3.68 -9.36
N ASP A 183 -0.68 -2.49 -8.89
CA ASP A 183 0.17 -1.74 -7.97
C ASP A 183 0.30 -2.42 -6.60
N GLY A 184 1.53 -2.74 -6.20
CA GLY A 184 1.82 -3.32 -4.89
C GLY A 184 1.41 -2.43 -3.72
N MET A 185 0.77 -2.99 -2.70
CA MET A 185 0.13 -2.31 -1.57
C MET A 185 -1.07 -1.44 -1.96
N LEU A 186 -0.91 -0.52 -2.91
CA LEU A 186 -1.93 0.46 -3.30
C LEU A 186 -3.14 -0.17 -4.01
N THR A 187 -2.95 -1.28 -4.72
CA THR A 187 -4.05 -2.09 -5.29
C THR A 187 -4.10 -3.47 -4.63
N THR A 188 -2.96 -4.14 -4.45
CA THR A 188 -2.95 -5.51 -3.92
C THR A 188 -3.53 -5.63 -2.50
N HIS A 189 -3.38 -4.59 -1.67
CA HIS A 189 -3.85 -4.56 -0.28
C HIS A 189 -4.98 -3.55 -0.01
N SER A 190 -5.47 -2.85 -1.04
CA SER A 190 -6.59 -1.93 -0.91
C SER A 190 -7.90 -2.70 -0.93
N GLU A 191 -8.66 -2.60 0.16
CA GLU A 191 -9.94 -3.29 0.31
C GLU A 191 -11.07 -2.42 -0.23
N ARG A 192 -11.84 -2.95 -1.17
CA ARG A 192 -13.05 -2.32 -1.69
C ARG A 192 -14.12 -3.36 -1.99
N THR A 193 -15.31 -2.89 -2.33
CA THR A 193 -16.35 -3.73 -2.91
C THR A 193 -16.08 -3.93 -4.41
N TYR A 194 -16.02 -5.20 -4.82
CA TYR A 194 -15.72 -5.65 -6.17
C TYR A 194 -16.74 -6.72 -6.61
N ARG A 195 -16.61 -7.18 -7.86
CA ARG A 195 -17.44 -8.18 -8.52
C ARG A 195 -16.58 -9.41 -8.85
N SER A 196 -16.68 -10.45 -8.03
CA SER A 196 -16.05 -11.75 -8.27
C SER A 196 -16.72 -12.47 -9.46
N PRO A 197 -15.97 -13.14 -10.35
CA PRO A 197 -16.57 -13.82 -11.51
C PRO A 197 -17.40 -15.04 -11.10
N GLU A 198 -18.52 -15.28 -11.78
CA GLU A 198 -19.28 -16.52 -11.68
C GLU A 198 -18.49 -17.69 -12.30
N SER A 199 -18.72 -18.92 -11.82
CA SER A 199 -18.02 -20.09 -12.38
C SER A 199 -18.44 -20.35 -13.83
N GLU A 200 -19.68 -20.01 -14.16
CA GLU A 200 -20.28 -20.12 -15.49
C GLU A 200 -19.61 -19.13 -16.47
N LEU A 201 -19.30 -17.91 -16.03
CA LEU A 201 -18.49 -16.96 -16.81
C LEU A 201 -17.12 -17.54 -17.14
N LEU A 202 -16.43 -18.10 -16.14
CA LEU A 202 -15.09 -18.68 -16.34
C LEU A 202 -15.14 -19.83 -17.36
N ARG A 203 -16.13 -20.72 -17.27
CA ARG A 203 -16.30 -21.83 -18.23
C ARG A 203 -16.63 -21.34 -19.64
N GLU A 204 -17.53 -20.37 -19.77
CA GLU A 204 -17.99 -19.87 -21.07
C GLU A 204 -16.93 -19.00 -21.77
N PHE A 205 -16.26 -18.13 -21.03
CA PHE A 205 -15.28 -17.22 -21.61
C PHE A 205 -13.94 -17.91 -21.89
N LEU A 206 -13.41 -18.70 -20.95
CA LEU A 206 -12.10 -19.33 -21.08
C LEU A 206 -12.14 -20.69 -21.78
N GLY A 207 -13.19 -21.50 -21.57
CA GLY A 207 -13.19 -22.92 -21.93
C GLY A 207 -12.23 -23.75 -21.08
N ALA A 208 -12.34 -25.09 -21.18
CA ALA A 208 -11.45 -26.02 -20.49
C ALA A 208 -10.04 -26.02 -21.14
N PRO A 209 -8.96 -26.29 -20.38
CA PRO A 209 -7.60 -26.31 -20.91
C PRO A 209 -7.38 -27.35 -22.04
N ASP A 210 -8.11 -28.45 -22.01
CA ASP A 210 -8.06 -29.56 -22.96
C ASP A 210 -9.07 -29.46 -24.10
N ASP A 211 -9.90 -28.41 -24.14
CA ASP A 211 -10.77 -28.11 -25.27
C ASP A 211 -9.97 -28.04 -26.58
N THR A 212 -10.57 -28.55 -27.66
CA THR A 212 -10.03 -28.38 -29.01
C THR A 212 -10.59 -27.10 -29.62
N ILE A 213 -9.70 -26.22 -30.08
CA ILE A 213 -10.03 -24.95 -30.73
C ILE A 213 -9.42 -24.89 -32.13
N ASP A 214 -10.00 -24.07 -32.99
CA ASP A 214 -9.38 -23.72 -34.27
C ASP A 214 -8.05 -23.00 -34.03
N CYS A 215 -7.05 -23.29 -34.85
CA CYS A 215 -5.80 -22.53 -34.84
C CYS A 215 -6.07 -21.08 -35.30
N PRO A 216 -5.86 -20.06 -34.46
CA PRO A 216 -6.24 -18.68 -34.77
C PRO A 216 -5.33 -18.02 -35.83
N THR A 217 -4.10 -18.51 -36.01
CA THR A 217 -3.14 -17.95 -36.98
C THR A 217 -2.63 -19.01 -37.95
N GLU A 218 -2.08 -18.56 -39.08
CA GLU A 218 -1.50 -19.46 -40.07
C GLU A 218 -0.27 -20.19 -39.53
N ALA A 219 0.59 -19.51 -38.78
CA ALA A 219 1.73 -20.13 -38.11
C ALA A 219 1.30 -21.28 -37.18
N GLN A 220 0.18 -21.11 -36.46
CA GLN A 220 -0.36 -22.18 -35.63
C GLN A 220 -0.97 -23.31 -36.46
N ARG A 221 -1.58 -23.00 -37.61
CA ARG A 221 -2.05 -24.04 -38.55
C ARG A 221 -0.91 -24.86 -39.12
N GLU A 222 0.22 -24.24 -39.42
CA GLU A 222 1.43 -24.93 -39.87
C GLU A 222 1.97 -25.88 -38.78
N LEU A 223 1.98 -25.44 -37.52
CA LEU A 223 2.53 -26.22 -36.40
C LEU A 223 1.62 -27.33 -35.91
N PHE A 224 0.30 -27.11 -35.86
CA PHE A 224 -0.66 -28.02 -35.20
C PHE A 224 -1.73 -28.59 -36.14
N GLY A 225 -1.81 -28.13 -37.39
CA GLY A 225 -2.93 -28.41 -38.28
C GLY A 225 -4.13 -27.49 -38.03
N PRO A 226 -5.34 -27.82 -38.53
CA PRO A 226 -6.49 -26.92 -38.50
C PRO A 226 -6.97 -26.57 -37.09
N THR A 227 -6.76 -27.47 -36.13
CA THR A 227 -7.24 -27.37 -34.75
C THR A 227 -6.16 -27.85 -33.78
N ARG A 228 -6.21 -27.37 -32.54
CA ARG A 228 -5.30 -27.77 -31.45
C ARG A 228 -5.97 -27.76 -30.10
N ARG A 229 -5.33 -28.34 -29.08
CA ARG A 229 -5.70 -28.07 -27.69
C ARG A 229 -5.55 -26.58 -27.38
N ARG A 230 -6.47 -26.04 -26.58
CA ARG A 230 -6.44 -24.66 -26.09
C ARG A 230 -5.15 -24.34 -25.36
N VAL A 231 -4.76 -25.20 -24.41
CA VAL A 231 -3.44 -25.20 -23.79
C VAL A 231 -2.64 -26.37 -24.38
N PRO A 232 -1.61 -26.11 -25.21
CA PRO A 232 -0.84 -27.17 -25.84
C PRO A 232 -0.08 -28.03 -24.82
N ALA A 233 -0.16 -29.35 -24.98
CA ALA A 233 0.72 -30.29 -24.27
C ALA A 233 2.02 -30.47 -25.06
N MET A 234 2.95 -29.54 -24.87
CA MET A 234 4.28 -29.62 -25.49
C MET A 234 5.15 -30.70 -24.84
N MET A 235 4.91 -31.06 -23.58
CA MET A 235 5.52 -32.22 -22.93
C MET A 235 4.48 -33.34 -22.81
N ASP A 236 4.56 -34.31 -23.71
CA ASP A 236 3.67 -35.47 -23.77
C ASP A 236 4.47 -36.75 -24.08
N LEU A 237 4.22 -37.83 -23.33
CA LEU A 237 4.85 -39.13 -23.58
C LEU A 237 4.30 -39.83 -24.83
N LYS A 238 3.08 -39.49 -25.27
CA LYS A 238 2.47 -40.04 -26.48
C LYS A 238 3.01 -39.36 -27.74
N ASN A 239 3.23 -38.05 -27.68
CA ASN A 239 3.75 -37.25 -28.79
C ASN A 239 5.00 -36.48 -28.32
N PRO A 240 6.15 -37.15 -28.13
CA PRO A 240 7.34 -36.53 -27.56
C PRO A 240 7.96 -35.52 -28.53
N VAL A 241 8.38 -34.37 -28.00
CA VAL A 241 9.15 -33.35 -28.72
C VAL A 241 10.36 -32.91 -27.90
N LEU A 242 11.41 -32.46 -28.59
CA LEU A 242 12.57 -31.80 -27.97
C LEU A 242 12.34 -30.29 -27.96
N ILE A 243 12.32 -29.69 -26.78
CA ILE A 243 12.08 -28.25 -26.59
C ILE A 243 13.37 -27.59 -26.10
N GLY A 244 13.77 -26.49 -26.75
CA GLY A 244 14.97 -25.72 -26.38
C GLY A 244 16.30 -26.44 -26.62
N PRO A 245 16.55 -27.02 -27.82
CA PRO A 245 17.86 -27.59 -28.13
C PRO A 245 18.94 -26.50 -28.21
N VAL A 246 20.21 -26.91 -28.16
CA VAL A 246 21.33 -26.03 -28.53
C VAL A 246 21.29 -25.77 -30.03
N GLN A 247 21.27 -24.49 -30.41
CA GLN A 247 21.24 -24.04 -31.81
C GLN A 247 22.50 -23.25 -32.15
N ASN A 248 23.02 -23.43 -33.36
CA ASN A 248 24.05 -22.56 -33.93
C ASN A 248 23.43 -21.23 -34.41
N GLN A 249 24.29 -20.30 -34.81
CA GLN A 249 23.98 -18.88 -35.02
C GLN A 249 22.84 -18.67 -36.03
N GLU A 250 22.86 -19.38 -37.16
CA GLU A 250 21.89 -19.23 -38.24
C GLU A 250 20.47 -19.65 -37.81
N HIS A 251 20.35 -20.75 -37.07
CA HIS A 251 19.06 -21.26 -36.59
C HIS A 251 18.52 -20.41 -35.45
N HIS A 252 19.41 -19.94 -34.56
CA HIS A 252 19.01 -19.08 -33.44
C HIS A 252 18.46 -17.74 -33.94
N MET A 253 19.14 -17.08 -34.88
CA MET A 253 18.65 -15.82 -35.46
C MET A 253 17.29 -16.01 -36.15
N ASN A 254 17.12 -17.08 -36.93
CA ASN A 254 15.84 -17.39 -37.56
C ASN A 254 14.73 -17.55 -36.52
N GLY A 255 14.96 -18.31 -35.46
CA GLY A 255 13.96 -18.54 -34.40
C GLY A 255 13.58 -17.26 -33.66
N VAL A 256 14.56 -16.44 -33.26
CA VAL A 256 14.32 -15.18 -32.55
C VAL A 256 13.52 -14.21 -33.40
N VAL A 257 13.90 -14.01 -34.68
CA VAL A 257 13.23 -13.05 -35.56
C VAL A 257 11.84 -13.54 -35.99
N ALA A 258 11.70 -14.84 -36.31
CA ALA A 258 10.43 -15.42 -36.74
C ALA A 258 9.33 -15.36 -35.67
N ARG A 259 9.66 -15.20 -34.39
CA ARG A 259 8.63 -15.01 -33.35
C ARG A 259 7.83 -13.73 -33.51
N ARG A 260 8.44 -12.68 -34.05
CA ARG A 260 7.79 -11.37 -34.21
C ARG A 260 6.48 -11.49 -35.00
N ASN A 261 6.54 -11.98 -36.23
CA ASN A 261 5.38 -12.03 -37.12
C ASN A 261 4.47 -13.23 -36.86
N ASN A 262 5.01 -14.37 -36.44
CA ASN A 262 4.21 -15.59 -36.27
C ASN A 262 3.39 -15.61 -34.97
N PHE A 263 3.84 -14.91 -33.92
CA PHE A 263 3.21 -14.98 -32.59
C PHE A 263 2.98 -13.62 -31.92
N ASN A 264 3.83 -12.62 -32.13
CA ASN A 264 3.73 -11.37 -31.38
C ASN A 264 2.79 -10.34 -32.04
N GLU A 265 2.88 -10.16 -33.35
CA GLU A 265 2.06 -9.19 -34.12
C GLU A 265 0.54 -9.36 -33.93
N PRO A 266 -0.03 -10.59 -33.83
CA PRO A 266 -1.47 -10.76 -33.61
C PRO A 266 -1.98 -10.39 -32.21
N ILE A 267 -1.10 -10.25 -31.20
CA ILE A 267 -1.49 -10.17 -29.78
C ILE A 267 -2.42 -8.99 -29.50
N LEU A 268 -2.15 -7.79 -30.06
CA LEU A 268 -2.99 -6.62 -29.83
C LEU A 268 -4.43 -6.85 -30.32
N GLY A 269 -4.60 -7.49 -31.48
CA GLY A 269 -5.91 -7.86 -32.01
C GLY A 269 -6.64 -8.89 -31.12
N PHE A 270 -5.91 -9.86 -30.56
CA PHE A 270 -6.49 -10.79 -29.58
C PHE A 270 -6.91 -10.09 -28.30
N ILE A 271 -6.16 -9.09 -27.81
CA ILE A 271 -6.55 -8.31 -26.63
C ILE A 271 -7.87 -7.56 -26.88
N GLU A 272 -8.00 -6.89 -28.03
CA GLU A 272 -9.24 -6.19 -28.39
C GLU A 272 -10.43 -7.15 -28.53
N GLN A 273 -10.23 -8.27 -29.23
CA GLN A 273 -11.25 -9.31 -29.38
C GLN A 273 -11.71 -9.83 -28.01
N CYS A 274 -10.78 -10.29 -27.17
CA CYS A 274 -11.10 -10.84 -25.86
C CYS A 274 -11.74 -9.80 -24.93
N SER A 275 -11.32 -8.53 -25.01
CA SER A 275 -11.93 -7.45 -24.23
C SER A 275 -13.37 -7.17 -24.65
N GLU A 276 -13.68 -7.22 -25.95
CA GLU A 276 -15.04 -7.06 -26.46
C GLU A 276 -15.94 -8.24 -26.06
N GLU A 277 -15.46 -9.47 -26.22
CA GLU A 277 -16.19 -10.68 -25.79
C GLU A 277 -16.48 -10.62 -24.27
N PHE A 278 -15.50 -10.19 -23.48
CA PHE A 278 -15.68 -10.02 -22.04
C PHE A 278 -16.72 -8.94 -21.72
N ALA A 279 -16.70 -7.82 -22.45
CA ALA A 279 -17.66 -6.73 -22.29
C ALA A 279 -19.09 -7.17 -22.61
N GLN A 280 -19.29 -7.99 -23.64
CA GLN A 280 -20.61 -8.53 -24.00
C GLN A 280 -21.21 -9.42 -22.90
N LEU A 281 -20.35 -10.20 -22.24
CA LEU A 281 -20.77 -11.12 -21.17
C LEU A 281 -21.01 -10.40 -19.83
N THR A 282 -20.18 -9.41 -19.52
CA THR A 282 -20.09 -8.84 -18.16
C THR A 282 -20.58 -7.40 -18.04
N GLY A 283 -20.70 -6.70 -19.17
CA GLY A 283 -20.93 -5.25 -19.22
C GLY A 283 -19.66 -4.42 -18.95
N ARG A 284 -18.54 -5.03 -18.54
CA ARG A 284 -17.29 -4.33 -18.20
C ARG A 284 -16.36 -4.31 -19.40
N ARG A 285 -16.09 -3.10 -19.90
CA ARG A 285 -15.33 -2.88 -21.13
C ARG A 285 -13.89 -2.49 -20.84
N TYR A 286 -12.98 -3.27 -21.41
CA TYR A 286 -11.55 -3.01 -21.43
C TYR A 286 -11.09 -2.84 -22.90
N GLY A 287 -9.81 -2.54 -23.09
CA GLY A 287 -9.21 -2.35 -24.40
C GLY A 287 -7.71 -2.10 -24.27
N LEU A 288 -7.09 -1.54 -25.30
CA LEU A 288 -5.66 -1.19 -25.24
C LEU A 288 -5.39 0.00 -24.31
N LEU A 289 -6.32 0.96 -24.29
CA LEU A 289 -6.32 2.17 -23.48
C LEU A 289 -7.68 2.36 -22.82
N GLN A 290 -7.71 3.10 -21.72
CA GLN A 290 -8.94 3.63 -21.12
C GLN A 290 -8.90 5.15 -21.13
N GLU A 291 -9.89 5.77 -21.77
CA GLU A 291 -10.00 7.22 -21.91
C GLU A 291 -11.09 7.78 -21.00
N PHE A 292 -10.76 8.84 -20.27
CA PHE A 292 -11.67 9.58 -19.41
C PHE A 292 -11.75 11.04 -19.85
N LYS A 293 -12.94 11.46 -20.30
CA LYS A 293 -13.26 12.85 -20.72
C LYS A 293 -12.23 13.45 -21.70
N THR A 294 -11.75 12.66 -22.65
CA THR A 294 -10.69 13.06 -23.61
C THR A 294 -11.22 13.76 -24.87
N SER A 295 -12.48 13.55 -25.24
CA SER A 295 -13.03 13.96 -26.55
C SER A 295 -12.87 15.45 -26.89
N ASP A 296 -13.07 16.34 -25.92
CA ASP A 296 -12.91 17.80 -26.05
C ASP A 296 -11.69 18.34 -25.30
N ALA A 297 -10.89 17.45 -24.70
CA ALA A 297 -9.73 17.82 -23.90
C ALA A 297 -8.58 18.33 -24.77
N ASP A 298 -7.98 19.46 -24.37
CA ASP A 298 -6.75 19.98 -24.99
C ASP A 298 -5.49 19.60 -24.21
N THR A 299 -5.65 19.20 -22.95
CA THR A 299 -4.60 18.65 -22.10
C THR A 299 -5.04 17.27 -21.62
N VAL A 300 -4.15 16.29 -21.64
CA VAL A 300 -4.45 14.95 -21.12
C VAL A 300 -3.35 14.45 -20.21
N PHE A 301 -3.72 13.76 -19.14
CA PHE A 301 -2.80 12.92 -18.38
C PHE A 301 -2.66 11.56 -19.06
N VAL A 302 -1.47 10.97 -18.98
CA VAL A 302 -1.22 9.57 -19.34
C VAL A 302 -0.61 8.89 -18.12
N SER A 303 -1.19 7.78 -17.68
CA SER A 303 -0.78 7.11 -16.44
C SER A 303 -0.92 5.60 -16.50
N LEU A 304 -0.26 4.94 -15.54
CA LEU A 304 -0.36 3.51 -15.27
C LEU A 304 -0.92 3.29 -13.85
N GLY A 305 -1.47 2.10 -13.62
CA GLY A 305 -1.88 1.68 -12.29
C GLY A 305 -3.00 2.53 -11.68
N CYS A 306 -3.06 2.53 -10.36
CA CYS A 306 -4.09 3.22 -9.58
C CYS A 306 -4.01 4.74 -9.61
N ALA A 307 -2.97 5.33 -10.20
CA ALA A 307 -2.94 6.78 -10.38
C ALA A 307 -4.04 7.27 -11.32
N ALA A 308 -4.55 6.43 -12.22
CA ALA A 308 -5.65 6.79 -13.10
C ALA A 308 -6.87 7.30 -12.31
N GLU A 309 -7.28 6.60 -11.25
CA GLU A 309 -8.44 7.00 -10.44
C GLU A 309 -8.20 8.35 -9.73
N ASN A 310 -7.03 8.53 -9.10
CA ASN A 310 -6.67 9.80 -8.46
C ASN A 310 -6.67 10.96 -9.48
N ILE A 311 -6.20 10.71 -10.71
CA ILE A 311 -6.15 11.69 -11.78
C ILE A 311 -7.55 12.00 -12.32
N GLU A 312 -8.41 11.01 -12.48
CA GLU A 312 -9.80 11.21 -12.93
C GLU A 312 -10.58 12.08 -11.95
N ALA A 313 -10.46 11.84 -10.64
CA ALA A 313 -11.06 12.70 -9.62
C ALA A 313 -10.55 14.16 -9.71
N ALA A 314 -9.25 14.34 -9.95
CA ALA A 314 -8.68 15.68 -10.13
C ALA A 314 -9.11 16.33 -11.46
N CYS A 315 -9.26 15.55 -12.53
CA CYS A 315 -9.83 16.02 -13.79
C CYS A 315 -11.23 16.56 -13.56
N ASP A 316 -12.10 15.82 -12.86
CA ASP A 316 -13.46 16.27 -12.56
C ASP A 316 -13.47 17.60 -11.79
N TYR A 317 -12.67 17.71 -10.74
CA TYR A 317 -12.50 18.95 -10.00
C TYR A 317 -12.02 20.11 -10.90
N LEU A 318 -11.00 19.91 -11.74
CA LEU A 318 -10.48 20.95 -12.63
C LEU A 318 -11.52 21.38 -13.68
N ARG A 319 -12.31 20.45 -14.19
CA ARG A 319 -13.37 20.74 -15.15
C ARG A 319 -14.51 21.51 -14.50
N GLU A 320 -14.95 21.10 -13.30
CA GLU A 320 -16.07 21.72 -12.59
C GLU A 320 -15.70 23.09 -11.99
N GLN A 321 -14.55 23.18 -11.33
CA GLN A 321 -14.17 24.39 -10.57
C GLN A 321 -13.39 25.40 -11.40
N ARG A 322 -12.71 24.95 -12.47
CA ARG A 322 -11.82 25.81 -13.28
C ARG A 322 -12.15 25.81 -14.77
N ASN A 323 -13.23 25.13 -15.20
CA ASN A 323 -13.64 25.01 -16.61
C ASN A 323 -12.49 24.53 -17.53
N ALA A 324 -11.61 23.68 -16.99
CA ALA A 324 -10.48 23.13 -17.73
C ALA A 324 -10.95 22.13 -18.80
N LYS A 325 -10.23 22.03 -19.92
CA LYS A 325 -10.45 20.99 -20.94
C LYS A 325 -9.44 19.86 -20.75
N ILE A 326 -9.62 19.08 -19.68
CA ILE A 326 -8.64 18.09 -19.23
C ILE A 326 -9.19 16.66 -19.10
N GLY A 327 -8.52 15.71 -19.75
CA GLY A 327 -8.85 14.28 -19.67
C GLY A 327 -7.73 13.44 -19.08
N SER A 328 -7.99 12.14 -18.94
CA SER A 328 -7.01 11.13 -18.53
C SER A 328 -7.01 9.97 -19.51
N ILE A 329 -5.85 9.39 -19.74
CA ILE A 329 -5.63 8.16 -20.51
C ILE A 329 -4.87 7.20 -19.60
N HIS A 330 -5.46 6.05 -19.31
CA HIS A 330 -4.76 4.93 -18.69
C HIS A 330 -4.33 3.93 -19.78
N VAL A 331 -3.08 3.46 -19.70
CA VAL A 331 -2.54 2.49 -20.66
C VAL A 331 -2.67 1.09 -20.06
N ASN A 332 -3.57 0.28 -20.63
CA ASN A 332 -3.82 -1.08 -20.14
C ASN A 332 -2.75 -2.07 -20.61
N VAL A 333 -2.13 -1.84 -21.77
CA VAL A 333 -1.18 -2.77 -22.39
C VAL A 333 0.19 -2.13 -22.49
N ILE A 334 1.17 -2.71 -21.80
CA ILE A 334 2.57 -2.26 -21.82
C ILE A 334 3.34 -2.98 -22.92
N ARG A 335 3.11 -4.29 -23.09
CA ARG A 335 3.74 -5.11 -24.13
C ARG A 335 2.73 -6.08 -24.75
N PRO A 336 2.66 -6.18 -26.09
CA PRO A 336 3.22 -5.26 -27.07
C PRO A 336 2.70 -3.83 -26.88
N PHE A 337 3.54 -2.81 -27.14
CA PHE A 337 3.11 -1.42 -26.92
C PHE A 337 2.08 -1.00 -28.00
N PRO A 338 0.91 -0.45 -27.62
CA PRO A 338 -0.18 -0.18 -28.57
C PRO A 338 0.03 1.14 -29.33
N GLU A 339 1.04 1.20 -30.21
CA GLU A 339 1.48 2.42 -30.90
C GLU A 339 0.34 3.15 -31.63
N ALA A 340 -0.49 2.44 -32.39
CA ALA A 340 -1.60 3.04 -33.15
C ALA A 340 -2.64 3.70 -32.23
N ALA A 341 -3.02 3.03 -31.14
CA ALA A 341 -3.98 3.57 -30.18
C ALA A 341 -3.43 4.82 -29.47
N ILE A 342 -2.14 4.81 -29.11
CA ILE A 342 -1.47 5.96 -28.50
C ILE A 342 -1.43 7.16 -29.45
N ILE A 343 -1.05 6.95 -30.71
CA ILE A 343 -0.98 8.04 -31.69
C ILE A 343 -2.35 8.70 -31.85
N GLU A 344 -3.42 7.91 -32.00
CA GLU A 344 -4.78 8.44 -32.14
C GLU A 344 -5.27 9.15 -30.87
N ALA A 345 -5.05 8.57 -29.69
CA ALA A 345 -5.51 9.16 -28.43
C ALA A 345 -4.83 10.52 -28.12
N LEU A 346 -3.58 10.70 -28.58
CA LEU A 346 -2.79 11.91 -28.36
C LEU A 346 -2.88 12.94 -29.50
N ARG A 347 -3.49 12.58 -30.64
CA ARG A 347 -3.61 13.44 -31.81
C ARG A 347 -4.31 14.76 -31.48
N GLY A 348 -3.66 15.87 -31.84
CA GLY A 348 -4.23 17.21 -31.72
C GLY A 348 -4.35 17.74 -30.28
N LYS A 349 -3.87 16.98 -29.28
CA LYS A 349 -3.73 17.50 -27.91
C LYS A 349 -2.65 18.57 -27.87
N LYS A 350 -2.80 19.59 -27.04
CA LYS A 350 -1.77 20.62 -26.85
C LYS A 350 -0.69 20.14 -25.89
N ASN A 351 -1.11 19.60 -24.75
CA ASN A 351 -0.21 19.14 -23.69
C ASN A 351 -0.55 17.71 -23.29
N VAL A 352 0.47 16.90 -23.08
CA VAL A 352 0.36 15.54 -22.52
C VAL A 352 1.21 15.47 -21.27
N ILE A 353 0.63 15.06 -20.16
CA ILE A 353 1.30 14.94 -18.86
C ILE A 353 1.44 13.46 -18.52
N ILE A 354 2.64 12.92 -18.68
CA ILE A 354 2.94 11.51 -18.44
C ILE A 354 3.42 11.37 -16.99
N LEU A 355 2.72 10.58 -16.18
CA LEU A 355 3.09 10.34 -14.78
C LEU A 355 3.52 8.89 -14.59
N GLU A 356 4.76 8.70 -14.14
CA GLU A 356 5.37 7.38 -13.97
C GLU A 356 5.84 7.15 -12.54
N ARG A 357 5.62 5.92 -12.05
CA ARG A 357 6.07 5.48 -10.73
C ARG A 357 7.47 4.85 -10.81
N THR A 358 8.35 5.54 -11.51
CA THR A 358 9.78 5.24 -11.66
C THR A 358 10.55 6.53 -11.92
N ASP A 359 11.86 6.46 -11.81
CA ASP A 359 12.77 7.53 -12.20
C ASP A 359 14.07 6.93 -12.75
N GLU A 360 14.36 7.24 -14.01
CA GLU A 360 15.55 6.80 -14.75
C GLU A 360 16.38 8.01 -15.23
N GLY A 361 16.98 8.76 -14.29
CA GLY A 361 17.73 9.98 -14.61
C GLY A 361 18.95 9.84 -15.55
N MET A 362 19.38 8.61 -15.86
CA MET A 362 20.44 8.32 -16.84
C MET A 362 19.89 7.97 -18.24
N ALA A 363 18.58 7.74 -18.37
CA ALA A 363 17.91 7.48 -19.63
C ALA A 363 17.51 8.80 -20.31
N GLY A 364 17.19 8.74 -21.61
CA GLY A 364 16.71 9.91 -22.35
C GLY A 364 15.33 10.40 -21.89
N ASP A 365 14.49 9.50 -21.37
CA ASP A 365 13.22 9.76 -20.69
C ASP A 365 12.85 8.50 -19.89
N ASN A 366 11.86 8.60 -19.00
CA ASN A 366 11.29 7.43 -18.33
C ASN A 366 10.62 6.47 -19.36
N PRO A 367 10.45 5.16 -19.04
CA PRO A 367 10.10 4.15 -20.03
C PRO A 367 8.82 4.39 -20.84
N LEU A 368 7.70 4.77 -20.19
CA LEU A 368 6.44 5.04 -20.90
C LEU A 368 6.56 6.31 -21.75
N ALA A 369 7.19 7.36 -21.23
CA ALA A 369 7.45 8.57 -22.01
C ALA A 369 8.32 8.29 -23.23
N ARG A 370 9.33 7.42 -23.10
CA ARG A 370 10.17 6.97 -24.23
C ARG A 370 9.34 6.23 -25.28
N ASP A 371 8.53 5.25 -24.89
CA ASP A 371 7.70 4.47 -25.82
C ASP A 371 6.67 5.35 -26.54
N ILE A 372 6.04 6.30 -25.83
CA ILE A 372 5.12 7.28 -26.43
C ILE A 372 5.84 8.18 -27.44
N ARG A 373 7.02 8.70 -27.11
CA ARG A 373 7.82 9.50 -28.05
C ARG A 373 8.20 8.70 -29.29
N THR A 374 8.56 7.43 -29.13
CA THR A 374 8.85 6.54 -30.26
C THR A 374 7.63 6.33 -31.15
N ALA A 375 6.45 6.08 -30.56
CA ALA A 375 5.21 5.93 -31.32
C ALA A 375 4.86 7.21 -32.11
N LEU A 376 4.92 8.39 -31.47
CA LEU A 376 4.68 9.67 -32.13
C LEU A 376 5.71 9.95 -33.23
N GLY A 377 7.00 9.65 -32.99
CA GLY A 377 8.06 9.78 -33.97
C GLY A 377 7.82 8.90 -35.21
N LYS A 378 7.43 7.64 -35.02
CA LYS A 378 7.03 6.75 -36.13
C LYS A 378 5.82 7.29 -36.88
N GLY A 379 4.80 7.81 -36.18
CA GLY A 379 3.65 8.43 -36.84
C GLY A 379 4.03 9.64 -37.70
N GLN A 380 5.03 10.42 -37.30
CA GLN A 380 5.58 11.52 -38.10
C GLN A 380 6.38 11.02 -39.32
N GLU A 381 7.08 9.90 -39.20
CA GLU A 381 7.72 9.24 -40.34
C GLU A 381 6.67 8.76 -41.34
N VAL A 382 5.57 8.16 -40.87
CA VAL A 382 4.46 7.74 -41.74
C VAL A 382 3.82 8.93 -42.45
N ALA A 383 3.65 10.07 -41.78
CA ALA A 383 3.14 11.29 -42.43
C ALA A 383 4.04 11.78 -43.58
N LYS A 384 5.34 11.44 -43.57
CA LYS A 384 6.31 11.83 -44.61
C LYS A 384 6.51 10.77 -45.68
N PHE A 385 6.49 9.49 -45.31
CA PHE A 385 6.96 8.39 -46.15
C PHE A 385 5.90 7.30 -46.40
N GLY A 386 4.73 7.36 -45.75
CA GLY A 386 3.73 6.29 -45.73
C GLY A 386 4.07 5.16 -44.74
N GLY A 387 3.12 4.25 -44.52
CA GLY A 387 3.25 3.13 -43.57
C GLY A 387 1.91 2.71 -42.96
N ASP A 388 1.92 1.69 -42.12
CA ASP A 388 0.70 1.08 -41.55
C ASP A 388 0.21 1.74 -40.25
N LEU A 389 1.10 2.40 -39.50
CA LEU A 389 0.72 3.16 -38.31
C LEU A 389 -0.03 4.45 -38.70
N PRO A 390 -0.85 5.01 -37.80
CA PRO A 390 -1.49 6.28 -38.09
C PRO A 390 -0.48 7.42 -38.30
N ALA A 391 -0.63 8.17 -39.39
CA ALA A 391 0.19 9.35 -39.68
C ALA A 391 -0.14 10.48 -38.70
N ILE A 392 0.84 11.18 -38.14
CA ILE A 392 0.62 12.40 -37.32
C ILE A 392 1.56 13.52 -37.75
N THR A 393 1.03 14.73 -37.96
CA THR A 393 1.87 15.87 -38.37
C THR A 393 2.56 16.52 -37.16
N PRO A 394 3.62 17.32 -37.37
CA PRO A 394 4.23 18.12 -36.31
C PRO A 394 3.24 19.03 -35.58
N GLU A 395 2.23 19.57 -36.26
CA GLU A 395 1.20 20.46 -35.69
C GLU A 395 0.19 19.70 -34.82
N GLU A 396 -0.08 18.44 -35.15
CA GLU A 396 -0.94 17.55 -34.37
C GLU A 396 -0.20 16.93 -33.17
N THR A 397 1.14 17.03 -33.12
CA THR A 397 1.96 16.41 -32.09
C THR A 397 1.96 17.25 -30.81
N PRO A 398 1.55 16.71 -29.65
CA PRO A 398 1.48 17.46 -28.40
C PRO A 398 2.86 17.78 -27.81
N ARG A 399 2.89 18.81 -26.95
CA ARG A 399 4.01 19.03 -26.04
C ARG A 399 3.95 18.00 -24.88
N ILE A 400 5.03 17.24 -24.71
CA ILE A 400 5.14 16.20 -23.68
C ILE A 400 5.79 16.73 -22.40
N PHE A 401 5.07 16.63 -21.29
CA PHE A 401 5.54 16.84 -19.92
C PHE A 401 5.64 15.49 -19.21
N ARG A 402 6.69 15.28 -18.40
CA ARG A 402 6.89 14.04 -17.64
C ARG A 402 7.09 14.30 -16.16
N GLY A 403 6.47 13.49 -15.33
CA GLY A 403 6.52 13.59 -13.88
C GLY A 403 6.84 12.26 -13.22
N SER A 404 7.85 12.25 -12.35
CA SER A 404 8.12 11.13 -11.44
C SER A 404 7.32 11.32 -10.16
N TYR A 405 6.57 10.30 -9.75
CA TYR A 405 5.71 10.35 -8.56
C TYR A 405 5.66 8.99 -7.85
N GLY A 406 5.24 8.96 -6.58
CA GLY A 406 4.74 7.75 -5.93
C GLY A 406 5.70 6.57 -5.74
N ILE A 407 6.99 6.71 -6.07
CA ILE A 407 7.99 5.64 -5.93
C ILE A 407 8.07 5.20 -4.46
N GLY A 408 8.00 3.90 -4.21
CA GLY A 408 7.93 3.34 -2.86
C GLY A 408 6.62 3.63 -2.14
N SER A 409 5.50 3.72 -2.88
CA SER A 409 4.17 4.16 -2.42
C SER A 409 4.19 5.50 -1.67
N ARG A 410 5.03 6.44 -2.10
CA ARG A 410 4.92 7.83 -1.66
C ARG A 410 3.53 8.36 -2.02
N ASP A 411 2.88 9.08 -1.11
CA ASP A 411 1.50 9.53 -1.33
C ASP A 411 1.36 10.42 -2.58
N PHE A 412 0.37 10.08 -3.41
CA PHE A 412 -0.01 10.82 -4.60
C PHE A 412 -1.37 11.50 -4.39
N ARG A 413 -1.31 12.71 -3.84
CA ARG A 413 -2.46 13.46 -3.33
C ARG A 413 -3.00 14.46 -4.36
N PRO A 414 -4.24 14.97 -4.18
CA PRO A 414 -4.88 15.90 -5.11
C PRO A 414 -4.01 17.08 -5.55
N GLU A 415 -3.34 17.76 -4.61
CA GLU A 415 -2.48 18.92 -4.90
C GLU A 415 -1.30 18.60 -5.83
N HIS A 416 -0.89 17.34 -5.91
CA HIS A 416 0.17 16.91 -6.82
C HIS A 416 -0.34 16.84 -8.26
N THR A 417 -1.53 16.27 -8.48
CA THR A 417 -2.17 16.22 -9.80
C THR A 417 -2.54 17.62 -10.28
N LEU A 418 -3.14 18.43 -9.40
CA LEU A 418 -3.47 19.82 -9.70
C LEU A 418 -2.21 20.62 -10.03
N GLY A 419 -1.13 20.44 -9.27
CA GLY A 419 0.16 21.08 -9.50
C GLY A 419 0.74 20.70 -10.87
N ALA A 420 0.71 19.42 -11.24
CA ALA A 420 1.17 18.96 -12.54
C ALA A 420 0.44 19.64 -13.71
N TYR A 421 -0.88 19.77 -13.61
CA TYR A 421 -1.69 20.52 -14.59
C TYR A 421 -1.32 22.01 -14.63
N GLU A 422 -1.20 22.65 -13.47
CA GLU A 422 -0.81 24.05 -13.36
C GLU A 422 0.57 24.29 -13.98
N PHE A 423 1.53 23.36 -13.82
CA PHE A 423 2.86 23.51 -14.41
C PHE A 423 2.82 23.35 -15.93
N ALA A 424 2.14 22.31 -16.43
CA ALA A 424 2.01 22.06 -17.86
C ALA A 424 1.28 23.19 -18.61
N THR A 425 0.36 23.88 -17.94
CA THR A 425 -0.38 25.02 -18.50
C THR A 425 0.23 26.39 -18.18
N GLY A 426 1.38 26.43 -17.49
CA GLY A 426 2.12 27.67 -17.21
C GLY A 426 1.55 28.52 -16.07
N GLN A 427 0.69 27.97 -15.23
CA GLN A 427 0.11 28.63 -14.04
C GLN A 427 1.04 28.59 -12.82
N THR A 428 1.95 27.62 -12.75
CA THR A 428 2.93 27.50 -11.67
C THR A 428 4.33 27.20 -12.19
N LYS A 429 5.31 27.24 -11.28
CA LYS A 429 6.73 26.98 -11.53
C LYS A 429 7.23 25.87 -10.61
N ARG A 430 8.35 25.28 -10.97
CA ARG A 430 9.07 24.37 -10.07
C ARG A 430 9.67 25.15 -8.89
N THR A 431 10.02 24.44 -7.83
CA THR A 431 10.70 25.00 -6.65
C THR A 431 11.99 25.77 -7.00
N ASP A 432 12.75 25.35 -8.00
CA ASP A 432 13.94 26.05 -8.49
C ASP A 432 13.65 27.29 -9.36
N GLY A 433 12.39 27.67 -9.49
CA GLY A 433 11.94 28.89 -10.16
C GLY A 433 11.79 28.77 -11.68
N LYS A 434 12.10 27.61 -12.28
CA LYS A 434 11.93 27.37 -13.70
C LYS A 434 10.51 26.89 -14.06
N SER A 435 10.09 27.16 -15.30
CA SER A 435 8.71 27.01 -15.76
C SER A 435 8.62 26.34 -17.14
N ALA A 436 7.40 25.98 -17.55
CA ALA A 436 7.15 25.51 -18.91
C ALA A 436 7.54 26.52 -19.99
N SER A 437 7.50 27.83 -19.74
CA SER A 437 7.96 28.83 -20.72
C SER A 437 9.50 28.85 -20.88
N ASP A 438 10.24 28.33 -19.92
CA ASP A 438 11.71 28.19 -20.00
C ASP A 438 12.15 26.92 -20.77
N GLY A 439 11.20 26.19 -21.35
CA GLY A 439 11.43 24.92 -22.05
C GLY A 439 11.45 23.69 -21.13
N GLU A 440 11.41 23.89 -19.81
CA GLU A 440 11.36 22.79 -18.84
C GLU A 440 10.05 22.01 -18.96
N THR A 441 10.17 20.69 -18.84
CA THR A 441 9.06 19.75 -19.10
C THR A 441 9.11 18.53 -18.17
N TYR A 442 10.19 18.36 -17.39
CA TYR A 442 10.29 17.38 -16.32
C TYR A 442 10.03 18.03 -14.96
N PHE A 443 9.30 17.31 -14.10
CA PHE A 443 9.00 17.71 -12.73
C PHE A 443 8.88 16.49 -11.81
N THR A 444 8.83 16.72 -10.50
CA THR A 444 8.60 15.67 -9.50
C THR A 444 7.39 16.02 -8.62
N LEU A 445 6.72 15.00 -8.09
CA LEU A 445 5.52 15.16 -7.28
C LEU A 445 5.66 14.46 -5.92
N GLY A 446 5.19 15.11 -4.85
CA GLY A 446 5.10 14.52 -3.50
C GLY A 446 6.41 14.47 -2.70
N ILE A 447 7.50 15.01 -3.22
CA ILE A 447 8.81 15.06 -2.55
C ILE A 447 9.35 16.50 -2.51
N ASN A 448 10.12 16.81 -1.47
CA ASN A 448 10.86 18.06 -1.39
C ASN A 448 12.12 17.96 -2.27
N HIS A 449 12.01 18.45 -3.51
CA HIS A 449 13.03 18.35 -4.56
C HIS A 449 13.08 19.67 -5.36
N PRO A 450 14.23 20.08 -5.95
CA PRO A 450 14.31 21.31 -6.74
C PRO A 450 13.32 21.37 -7.91
N TYR A 451 12.96 20.23 -8.48
CA TYR A 451 12.02 20.12 -9.60
C TYR A 451 10.58 19.85 -9.16
N ALA A 452 10.30 19.94 -7.86
CA ALA A 452 8.98 19.67 -7.32
C ALA A 452 7.96 20.70 -7.81
N VAL A 453 6.74 20.21 -8.03
CA VAL A 453 5.57 21.00 -8.37
C VAL A 453 4.43 20.58 -7.44
N ILE A 454 3.69 21.56 -6.92
CA ILE A 454 2.57 21.35 -6.00
C ILE A 454 1.57 22.50 -6.16
N SER A 455 0.28 22.18 -6.17
CA SER A 455 -0.76 23.21 -6.13
C SER A 455 -0.91 23.79 -4.73
N LYS A 456 -1.43 25.02 -4.64
CA LYS A 456 -1.86 25.60 -3.37
C LYS A 456 -3.20 25.02 -2.90
N ASP A 457 -4.00 24.50 -3.83
CA ASP A 457 -5.30 23.93 -3.54
C ASP A 457 -5.12 22.49 -3.07
N THR A 458 -5.69 22.18 -1.91
CA THR A 458 -5.58 20.86 -1.25
C THR A 458 -6.96 20.23 -0.99
N PRO A 459 -7.86 20.12 -1.99
CA PRO A 459 -9.18 19.53 -1.78
C PRO A 459 -9.07 18.05 -1.38
N SER A 460 -10.08 17.51 -0.70
CA SER A 460 -10.14 16.08 -0.38
C SER A 460 -10.32 15.21 -1.63
N LEU A 461 -11.09 15.72 -2.61
CA LEU A 461 -11.60 14.99 -3.79
C LEU A 461 -12.42 13.73 -3.44
N LEU A 462 -12.81 13.58 -2.18
CA LEU A 462 -13.75 12.54 -1.77
C LEU A 462 -15.16 12.91 -2.26
N PRO A 463 -16.02 11.92 -2.58
CA PRO A 463 -17.40 12.19 -2.94
C PRO A 463 -18.15 12.95 -1.84
N ASP A 464 -19.09 13.82 -2.22
CA ASP A 464 -19.98 14.48 -1.27
C ASP A 464 -20.74 13.44 -0.42
N GLY A 465 -20.80 13.69 0.89
CA GLY A 465 -21.40 12.76 1.86
C GLY A 465 -20.50 11.57 2.22
N ALA A 466 -19.22 11.58 1.83
CA ALA A 466 -18.26 10.60 2.33
C ALA A 466 -17.98 10.78 3.82
N ILE A 467 -17.74 9.66 4.50
CA ILE A 467 -17.24 9.60 5.88
C ILE A 467 -15.81 9.03 5.82
N ALA A 468 -14.83 9.89 6.07
CA ALA A 468 -13.43 9.54 6.12
C ALA A 468 -12.99 9.22 7.56
N VAL A 469 -12.43 8.03 7.76
CA VAL A 469 -12.03 7.50 9.06
C VAL A 469 -10.53 7.25 9.07
N ARG A 470 -9.83 7.80 10.06
CA ARG A 470 -8.45 7.43 10.39
C ARG A 470 -8.42 6.68 11.71
N PHE A 471 -7.84 5.49 11.70
CA PHE A 471 -7.49 4.82 12.92
C PHE A 471 -6.03 5.10 13.25
N HIS A 472 -5.77 5.39 14.52
CA HIS A 472 -4.44 5.59 15.06
C HIS A 472 -4.16 4.56 16.15
N SER A 473 -3.10 3.76 15.99
CA SER A 473 -2.80 2.66 16.91
C SER A 473 -1.32 2.34 16.97
N ILE A 474 -0.95 1.32 17.74
CA ILE A 474 0.41 0.80 17.85
C ILE A 474 0.50 -0.56 17.16
N GLY A 475 1.59 -0.76 16.41
CA GLY A 475 1.89 -2.03 15.75
C GLY A 475 1.86 -3.20 16.73
N GLY A 476 1.07 -4.22 16.40
CA GLY A 476 0.84 -5.41 17.24
C GLY A 476 -0.46 -5.40 18.03
N TRP A 477 -1.24 -4.30 18.05
CA TRP A 477 -2.50 -4.20 18.79
C TRP A 477 -3.75 -4.54 17.95
N GLY A 478 -3.58 -5.22 16.81
CA GLY A 478 -4.72 -5.74 16.02
C GLY A 478 -5.45 -4.73 15.13
N MET A 479 -4.96 -3.48 15.02
CA MET A 479 -5.62 -2.40 14.30
C MET A 479 -5.99 -2.73 12.85
N ILE A 480 -5.09 -3.38 12.11
CA ILE A 480 -5.39 -3.75 10.71
C ILE A 480 -6.61 -4.67 10.66
N THR A 481 -6.65 -5.71 11.49
CA THR A 481 -7.80 -6.63 11.59
C THR A 481 -9.08 -5.90 11.98
N THR A 482 -9.00 -4.93 12.91
CA THR A 482 -10.13 -4.10 13.31
C THR A 482 -10.64 -3.23 12.15
N GLY A 483 -9.75 -2.62 11.38
CA GLY A 483 -10.11 -1.86 10.17
C GLY A 483 -10.80 -2.73 9.12
N LYS A 484 -10.25 -3.91 8.84
CA LYS A 484 -10.85 -4.91 7.93
C LYS A 484 -12.25 -5.33 8.41
N ASN A 485 -12.40 -5.58 9.72
CA ASN A 485 -13.70 -5.90 10.32
C ASN A 485 -14.71 -4.78 10.10
N LEU A 486 -14.31 -3.51 10.31
CA LEU A 486 -15.20 -2.38 10.02
C LEU A 486 -15.61 -2.39 8.56
N GLY A 487 -14.66 -2.63 7.66
CA GLY A 487 -14.94 -2.60 6.24
C GLY A 487 -15.90 -3.71 5.77
N GLU A 488 -15.72 -4.92 6.29
CA GLU A 488 -16.64 -6.03 6.04
C GLU A 488 -18.06 -5.74 6.60
N ILE A 489 -18.15 -5.18 7.81
CA ILE A 489 -19.44 -4.83 8.44
C ILE A 489 -20.16 -3.74 7.61
N ILE A 490 -19.44 -2.71 7.20
CA ILE A 490 -19.98 -1.63 6.35
C ILE A 490 -20.38 -2.16 4.98
N GLY A 491 -19.60 -3.08 4.39
CA GLY A 491 -19.98 -3.77 3.15
C GLY A 491 -21.30 -4.52 3.28
N ASN A 492 -21.52 -5.23 4.40
CA ASN A 492 -22.80 -5.90 4.68
C ASN A 492 -23.96 -4.90 4.83
N PHE A 493 -23.74 -3.74 5.47
CA PHE A 493 -24.72 -2.65 5.50
C PHE A 493 -25.05 -2.14 4.09
N GLY A 494 -24.02 -1.95 3.25
CA GLY A 494 -24.17 -1.49 1.87
C GLY A 494 -25.09 -2.38 1.04
N GLN A 495 -25.00 -3.70 1.23
CA GLN A 495 -25.90 -4.65 0.58
C GLN A 495 -27.36 -4.43 0.99
N ILE A 496 -27.64 -4.33 2.29
CA ILE A 496 -28.99 -4.14 2.81
C ILE A 496 -29.58 -2.78 2.39
N ILE A 497 -28.76 -1.73 2.41
CA ILE A 497 -29.17 -0.38 1.96
C ILE A 497 -29.57 -0.42 0.47
N SER A 498 -28.77 -1.12 -0.35
CA SER A 498 -29.03 -1.26 -1.79
C SER A 498 -30.28 -2.11 -2.06
N GLU A 499 -30.51 -3.17 -1.27
CA GLU A 499 -31.69 -4.04 -1.38
C GLU A 499 -32.97 -3.38 -0.84
N ARG A 500 -32.89 -2.51 0.18
CA ARG A 500 -34.05 -1.82 0.76
C ARG A 500 -34.72 -0.87 -0.23
N THR A 501 -33.93 -0.24 -1.09
CA THR A 501 -34.44 0.65 -2.14
C THR A 501 -33.69 0.34 -3.43
N PRO A 502 -34.05 -0.72 -4.17
CA PRO A 502 -33.28 -1.14 -5.33
C PRO A 502 -33.38 -0.11 -6.45
N THR A 503 -32.23 0.40 -6.88
CA THR A 503 -32.07 1.12 -8.15
C THR A 503 -31.20 0.27 -9.06
N TYR A 504 -31.46 0.34 -10.36
CA TYR A 504 -30.72 -0.43 -11.35
C TYR A 504 -30.11 0.55 -12.34
N ASP A 505 -28.84 0.31 -12.69
CA ASP A 505 -28.15 1.11 -13.70
C ASP A 505 -28.74 0.86 -15.09
N ASP A 506 -28.23 1.57 -16.10
CA ASP A 506 -28.64 1.41 -17.50
C ASP A 506 -28.44 -0.04 -18.02
N LEU A 507 -27.66 -0.85 -17.31
CA LEU A 507 -27.38 -2.26 -17.62
C LEU A 507 -28.23 -3.23 -16.78
N GLY A 508 -29.18 -2.74 -15.98
CA GLY A 508 -30.03 -3.57 -15.13
C GLY A 508 -29.29 -4.25 -13.97
N GLN A 509 -28.11 -3.77 -13.59
CA GLN A 509 -27.39 -4.19 -12.40
C GLN A 509 -27.86 -3.40 -11.19
N LEU A 510 -27.97 -4.05 -10.03
CA LEU A 510 -28.29 -3.35 -8.79
C LEU A 510 -27.19 -2.33 -8.51
N GLU A 511 -27.55 -1.05 -8.44
CA GLU A 511 -26.61 0.01 -8.11
C GLU A 511 -26.24 -0.10 -6.63
N ASP A 512 -24.94 -0.21 -6.37
CA ASP A 512 -24.44 -0.12 -5.01
C ASP A 512 -24.66 1.30 -4.50
N LYS A 513 -25.28 1.42 -3.32
CA LYS A 513 -25.56 2.72 -2.68
C LYS A 513 -24.52 3.15 -1.67
N LEU A 514 -23.56 2.28 -1.41
CA LEU A 514 -22.51 2.49 -0.43
C LEU A 514 -21.23 1.84 -0.93
N PHE A 515 -20.19 2.64 -1.06
CA PHE A 515 -18.88 2.22 -1.48
C PHE A 515 -17.93 2.36 -0.31
N ILE A 516 -17.03 1.40 -0.21
CA ILE A 516 -15.98 1.40 0.80
C ILE A 516 -14.62 1.30 0.14
N MET A 517 -13.68 2.03 0.70
CA MET A 517 -12.27 1.88 0.40
C MET A 517 -11.47 1.91 1.69
N ALA A 518 -10.60 0.93 1.89
CA ALA A 518 -9.72 0.92 3.03
C ALA A 518 -8.27 0.64 2.65
N ASN A 519 -7.38 1.45 3.21
CA ASN A 519 -5.97 1.51 2.90
C ASN A 519 -5.14 1.40 4.19
N PRO A 520 -4.64 0.20 4.51
CA PRO A 520 -3.74 0.02 5.64
C PRO A 520 -2.37 0.65 5.36
N LYS A 521 -1.87 1.50 6.27
CA LYS A 521 -0.43 1.84 6.27
C LYS A 521 0.32 0.87 7.17
N TYR A 522 1.39 0.29 6.63
CA TYR A 522 2.29 -0.57 7.37
C TYR A 522 3.58 0.19 7.67
N GLY A 523 4.04 0.13 8.92
CA GLY A 523 5.38 0.57 9.30
C GLY A 523 6.39 -0.57 9.17
N SER A 524 7.69 -0.22 9.17
CA SER A 524 8.78 -1.20 9.13
C SER A 524 8.94 -2.00 10.43
N GLU A 525 8.44 -1.48 11.55
CA GLU A 525 8.54 -2.16 12.85
C GLU A 525 7.42 -3.19 13.03
N LYS A 526 7.79 -4.44 13.34
CA LYS A 526 6.83 -5.53 13.57
C LYS A 526 5.88 -5.24 14.75
N LYS A 527 6.37 -4.55 15.78
CA LYS A 527 5.60 -4.16 16.97
C LYS A 527 6.12 -2.81 17.49
N GLY A 528 5.21 -1.99 18.01
CA GLY A 528 5.56 -0.83 18.82
C GLY A 528 5.73 0.51 18.10
N ALA A 529 5.77 0.54 16.77
CA ALA A 529 5.63 1.80 16.04
C ALA A 529 4.16 2.24 16.00
N PRO A 530 3.88 3.56 16.05
CA PRO A 530 2.59 4.09 15.66
C PRO A 530 2.24 3.69 14.22
N THR A 531 0.98 3.37 13.98
CA THR A 531 0.44 3.00 12.67
C THR A 531 -0.91 3.66 12.43
N ASN A 532 -1.17 3.98 11.16
CA ASN A 532 -2.44 4.54 10.71
C ASN A 532 -3.14 3.55 9.77
N TYR A 533 -4.45 3.48 9.87
CA TYR A 533 -5.31 2.80 8.90
C TYR A 533 -6.39 3.77 8.43
N TYR A 534 -6.60 3.86 7.12
CA TYR A 534 -7.59 4.75 6.54
C TYR A 534 -8.75 3.95 5.98
N LEU A 535 -9.96 4.41 6.23
CA LEU A 535 -11.19 3.85 5.69
C LEU A 535 -12.09 4.99 5.27
N THR A 536 -12.61 4.93 4.06
CA THR A 536 -13.61 5.88 3.56
C THR A 536 -14.85 5.11 3.18
N VAL A 537 -15.99 5.67 3.58
CA VAL A 537 -17.31 5.23 3.14
C VAL A 537 -17.92 6.35 2.33
N ALA A 538 -18.53 6.07 1.20
CA ALA A 538 -19.13 7.10 0.36
C ALA A 538 -20.37 6.60 -0.38
N PRO A 539 -21.31 7.49 -0.76
CA PRO A 539 -22.47 7.13 -1.57
C PRO A 539 -22.12 6.88 -3.05
N LYS A 540 -20.89 7.19 -3.48
CA LYS A 540 -20.35 6.98 -4.82
C LYS A 540 -18.99 6.32 -4.75
N CYS A 541 -18.55 5.75 -5.86
CA CYS A 541 -17.22 5.13 -5.97
C CYS A 541 -16.11 6.08 -5.50
N ILE A 542 -15.22 5.57 -4.66
CA ILE A 542 -14.11 6.31 -4.07
C ILE A 542 -12.90 6.15 -4.99
N GLN A 543 -12.53 7.23 -5.67
CA GLN A 543 -11.41 7.22 -6.62
C GLN A 543 -10.08 7.63 -5.99
N VAL A 544 -10.09 8.33 -4.86
CA VAL A 544 -8.89 8.88 -4.23
C VAL A 544 -8.19 7.82 -3.39
N ASN A 545 -7.04 7.36 -3.88
CA ASN A 545 -6.17 6.39 -3.21
C ASN A 545 -4.90 7.06 -2.66
N CYS A 546 -4.98 7.68 -1.49
CA CYS A 546 -3.83 8.27 -0.79
C CYS A 546 -4.09 8.39 0.72
N GLU A 547 -3.08 8.81 1.48
CA GLU A 547 -3.29 9.31 2.84
C GLU A 547 -4.32 10.44 2.87
N LEU A 548 -5.26 10.34 3.82
CA LEU A 548 -6.33 11.32 4.00
C LEU A 548 -5.84 12.44 4.90
N ASN A 549 -5.81 13.66 4.35
CA ASN A 549 -5.56 14.89 5.11
C ASN A 549 -6.85 15.56 5.60
N HIS A 550 -8.00 15.00 5.25
CA HIS A 550 -9.33 15.47 5.63
C HIS A 550 -10.10 14.25 6.13
N VAL A 551 -10.35 14.18 7.43
CA VAL A 551 -11.03 13.04 8.08
C VAL A 551 -12.13 13.51 9.02
N ASP A 552 -13.23 12.76 9.07
CA ASP A 552 -14.40 13.08 9.89
C ASP A 552 -14.33 12.40 11.26
N VAL A 553 -13.74 11.20 11.31
CA VAL A 553 -13.62 10.42 12.55
C VAL A 553 -12.20 9.89 12.72
N VAL A 554 -11.61 10.13 13.89
CA VAL A 554 -10.34 9.54 14.31
C VAL A 554 -10.58 8.54 15.43
N LEU A 555 -10.19 7.29 15.23
CA LEU A 555 -10.30 6.21 16.22
C LEU A 555 -8.91 5.90 16.76
N CYS A 556 -8.60 6.46 17.94
CA CYS A 556 -7.27 6.44 18.53
C CYS A 556 -7.21 5.42 19.68
N CYS A 557 -6.80 4.20 19.35
CA CYS A 557 -6.62 3.10 20.30
C CYS A 557 -5.34 3.25 21.14
N ASP A 558 -4.58 4.33 20.96
CA ASP A 558 -3.33 4.60 21.68
C ASP A 558 -3.55 5.64 22.80
N PRO A 559 -3.51 5.24 24.09
CA PRO A 559 -3.68 6.17 25.20
C PRO A 559 -2.57 7.22 25.31
N LYS A 560 -1.43 7.00 24.65
CA LYS A 560 -0.25 7.88 24.67
C LYS A 560 -0.06 8.67 23.38
N ALA A 561 -1.05 8.70 22.46
CA ALA A 561 -0.90 9.31 21.14
C ALA A 561 -0.32 10.73 21.16
N PHE A 562 -0.85 11.61 22.02
CA PHE A 562 -0.37 12.99 22.15
C PHE A 562 1.09 13.15 22.67
N THR A 563 1.72 12.06 23.12
CA THR A 563 3.14 12.09 23.55
C THR A 563 4.12 11.93 22.39
N HIS A 564 3.68 11.46 21.23
CA HIS A 564 4.55 11.15 20.10
C HIS A 564 3.96 11.51 18.72
N THR A 565 2.68 11.84 18.64
CA THR A 565 2.01 12.25 17.41
C THR A 565 0.91 13.29 17.68
N ASN A 566 0.32 13.83 16.61
CA ASN A 566 -0.87 14.66 16.68
C ASN A 566 -2.09 13.91 16.11
N PRO A 567 -2.92 13.25 16.95
CA PRO A 567 -4.11 12.54 16.48
C PRO A 567 -5.21 13.47 15.94
N LEU A 568 -5.09 14.80 16.09
CA LEU A 568 -6.04 15.78 15.56
C LEU A 568 -5.67 16.27 14.16
N GLU A 569 -4.48 15.92 13.64
CA GLU A 569 -4.04 16.41 12.34
C GLU A 569 -4.98 15.96 11.22
N GLY A 570 -5.46 16.91 10.41
CA GLY A 570 -6.35 16.65 9.27
C GLY A 570 -7.82 16.39 9.62
N ILE A 571 -8.23 16.52 10.88
CA ILE A 571 -9.64 16.36 11.25
C ILE A 571 -10.47 17.55 10.75
N ASN A 572 -11.61 17.25 10.13
CA ASN A 572 -12.55 18.25 9.63
C ASN A 572 -13.20 19.03 10.79
N LYS A 573 -13.63 20.26 10.50
CA LYS A 573 -14.41 21.06 11.45
C LYS A 573 -15.67 20.31 11.88
N GLY A 574 -15.90 20.17 13.19
CA GLY A 574 -17.00 19.39 13.75
C GLY A 574 -16.76 17.87 13.78
N GLY A 575 -15.59 17.40 13.34
CA GLY A 575 -15.22 15.99 13.36
C GLY A 575 -15.01 15.44 14.78
N CYS A 576 -14.88 14.12 14.87
CA CYS A 576 -14.82 13.38 16.12
C CYS A 576 -13.47 12.68 16.35
N LEU A 577 -12.90 12.76 17.55
CA LEU A 577 -11.80 11.92 18.01
C LEU A 577 -12.32 10.99 19.11
N VAL A 578 -12.20 9.68 18.95
CA VAL A 578 -12.42 8.69 20.02
C VAL A 578 -11.05 8.23 20.52
N TRP A 579 -10.76 8.43 21.80
CA TRP A 579 -9.44 8.20 22.38
C TRP A 579 -9.46 7.17 23.51
N GLU A 580 -8.49 6.25 23.49
CA GLU A 580 -8.31 5.27 24.56
C GLU A 580 -7.95 5.96 25.89
N SER A 581 -8.84 5.83 26.87
CA SER A 581 -8.63 6.35 28.23
C SER A 581 -9.65 5.78 29.21
N SER A 582 -9.18 5.46 30.42
CA SER A 582 -10.01 5.15 31.58
C SER A 582 -10.14 6.32 32.57
N ASP A 583 -9.66 7.51 32.20
CA ASP A 583 -9.71 8.70 33.05
C ASP A 583 -11.12 9.32 33.07
N SER A 584 -11.35 10.27 33.98
CA SER A 584 -12.54 11.13 33.91
C SER A 584 -12.46 12.06 32.68
N PRO A 585 -13.58 12.50 32.10
CA PRO A 585 -13.59 13.51 31.03
C PRO A 585 -12.74 14.75 31.35
N GLU A 586 -12.80 15.23 32.59
CA GLU A 586 -12.07 16.41 33.05
C GLU A 586 -10.55 16.20 33.10
N ASP A 587 -10.10 15.00 33.48
CA ASP A 587 -8.67 14.68 33.52
C ASP A 587 -8.12 14.36 32.12
N ALA A 588 -8.93 13.73 31.27
CA ALA A 588 -8.57 13.49 29.87
C ALA A 588 -8.35 14.81 29.10
N TRP A 589 -9.14 15.86 29.38
CA TRP A 589 -8.93 17.20 28.82
C TRP A 589 -7.53 17.76 29.14
N LYS A 590 -7.08 17.61 30.39
CA LYS A 590 -5.75 18.10 30.83
C LYS A 590 -4.61 17.36 30.14
N ARG A 591 -4.81 16.11 29.72
CA ARG A 591 -3.83 15.31 28.96
C ARG A 591 -3.70 15.73 27.48
N ILE A 592 -4.59 16.58 26.97
CA ILE A 592 -4.43 17.19 25.65
C ILE A 592 -3.41 18.32 25.77
N PRO A 593 -2.33 18.34 24.97
CA PRO A 593 -1.32 19.39 25.03
C PRO A 593 -1.94 20.78 24.84
N ALA A 594 -1.50 21.77 25.63
CA ALA A 594 -2.05 23.12 25.60
C ALA A 594 -2.06 23.73 24.18
N LYS A 595 -1.00 23.46 23.39
CA LYS A 595 -0.87 23.91 21.99
C LYS A 595 -1.98 23.41 21.05
N HIS A 596 -2.70 22.35 21.40
CA HIS A 596 -3.76 21.76 20.57
C HIS A 596 -5.18 22.13 21.04
N ARG A 597 -5.35 22.61 22.28
CA ARG A 597 -6.69 22.93 22.84
C ARG A 597 -7.39 24.06 22.08
N GLN A 598 -6.63 25.05 21.62
CA GLN A 598 -7.17 26.14 20.80
C GLN A 598 -7.72 25.62 19.46
N PHE A 599 -7.02 24.68 18.81
CA PHE A 599 -7.50 24.04 17.58
C PHE A 599 -8.81 23.28 17.80
N VAL A 600 -8.92 22.53 18.90
CA VAL A 600 -10.14 21.80 19.27
C VAL A 600 -11.33 22.76 19.39
N ARG A 601 -11.13 23.88 20.08
CA ARG A 601 -12.18 24.89 20.28
C ARG A 601 -12.56 25.60 18.99
N ASP A 602 -11.60 26.10 18.21
CA ASP A 602 -11.87 26.89 17.00
C ASP A 602 -12.55 26.08 15.91
N ASN A 603 -12.27 24.78 15.86
CA ASN A 603 -12.83 23.86 14.88
C ASN A 603 -14.01 23.05 15.42
N ASN A 604 -14.48 23.33 16.64
CA ASN A 604 -15.56 22.59 17.30
C ASN A 604 -15.36 21.07 17.26
N ILE A 605 -14.13 20.61 17.50
CA ILE A 605 -13.80 19.19 17.47
C ILE A 605 -14.41 18.49 18.68
N ARG A 606 -15.09 17.38 18.43
CA ARG A 606 -15.74 16.57 19.46
C ARG A 606 -14.79 15.46 19.90
N ILE A 607 -14.38 15.48 21.17
CA ILE A 607 -13.45 14.48 21.69
C ILE A 607 -14.21 13.55 22.62
N PHE A 608 -14.03 12.25 22.43
CA PHE A 608 -14.60 11.19 23.23
C PHE A 608 -13.50 10.35 23.84
N ILE A 609 -13.75 9.82 25.04
CA ILE A 609 -12.92 8.81 25.68
C ILE A 609 -13.63 7.46 25.68
N LEU A 610 -12.85 6.39 25.56
CA LEU A 610 -13.31 5.01 25.65
C LEU A 610 -12.27 4.17 26.39
N PRO A 611 -12.64 3.48 27.49
CA PRO A 611 -11.75 2.56 28.20
C PRO A 611 -11.67 1.20 27.48
N GLY A 612 -11.11 1.19 26.27
CA GLY A 612 -11.12 0.04 25.37
C GLY A 612 -10.43 -1.20 25.94
N PHE A 613 -9.34 -1.00 26.70
CA PHE A 613 -8.69 -2.11 27.40
C PHE A 613 -9.56 -2.71 28.50
N ASP A 614 -10.31 -1.88 29.23
CA ASP A 614 -11.16 -2.36 30.32
C ASP A 614 -12.32 -3.17 29.75
N VAL A 615 -12.93 -2.67 28.66
CA VAL A 615 -13.95 -3.41 27.89
C VAL A 615 -13.43 -4.78 27.44
N ALA A 616 -12.20 -4.85 26.93
CA ALA A 616 -11.59 -6.11 26.51
C ALA A 616 -11.32 -7.05 27.69
N ARG A 617 -10.86 -6.54 28.85
CA ARG A 617 -10.65 -7.34 30.08
C ARG A 617 -11.95 -7.92 30.62
N ASP A 618 -13.05 -7.18 30.53
CA ASP A 618 -14.37 -7.65 30.94
C ASP A 618 -14.87 -8.81 30.04
N ALA A 619 -14.41 -8.90 28.79
CA ALA A 619 -14.84 -9.88 27.81
C ALA A 619 -13.98 -11.16 27.75
N THR A 620 -12.71 -11.10 28.17
CA THR A 620 -11.81 -12.26 28.19
C THR A 620 -10.72 -12.15 29.25
N SER A 621 -10.40 -13.27 29.91
CA SER A 621 -9.27 -13.38 30.84
C SER A 621 -7.91 -13.61 30.15
N ARG A 622 -7.91 -13.80 28.83
CA ARG A 622 -6.69 -14.03 28.04
C ARG A 622 -5.98 -12.72 27.71
N GLU A 623 -4.88 -12.43 28.40
CA GLU A 623 -4.07 -11.22 28.23
C GLU A 623 -3.59 -11.00 26.78
N ASP A 624 -3.23 -12.08 26.08
CA ASP A 624 -2.75 -12.03 24.69
C ASP A 624 -3.83 -11.54 23.71
N LEU A 625 -5.11 -11.75 24.04
CA LEU A 625 -6.25 -11.33 23.24
C LEU A 625 -6.73 -9.93 23.59
N GLN A 626 -6.65 -9.52 24.87
CA GLN A 626 -7.15 -8.21 25.32
C GLN A 626 -6.57 -7.05 24.50
N LEU A 627 -5.26 -7.09 24.21
CA LEU A 627 -4.56 -6.07 23.42
C LEU A 627 -5.10 -5.93 21.98
N ARG A 628 -5.56 -7.04 21.38
CA ARG A 628 -6.08 -7.06 20.00
C ARG A 628 -7.59 -6.82 19.97
N MET A 629 -8.31 -7.31 20.98
CA MET A 629 -9.76 -7.22 21.07
C MET A 629 -10.23 -5.79 21.34
N GLN A 630 -9.45 -4.95 22.05
CA GLN A 630 -9.85 -3.57 22.32
C GLN A 630 -10.26 -2.81 21.05
N GLY A 631 -9.66 -3.09 19.89
CA GLY A 631 -9.98 -2.42 18.64
C GLY A 631 -11.45 -2.58 18.25
N ASN A 632 -12.07 -3.72 18.57
CA ASN A 632 -13.50 -3.94 18.31
C ASN A 632 -14.39 -2.98 19.12
N SER A 633 -13.97 -2.51 20.29
CA SER A 633 -14.73 -1.51 21.05
C SER A 633 -14.75 -0.15 20.35
N PHE A 634 -13.67 0.21 19.66
CA PHE A 634 -13.62 1.43 18.85
C PHE A 634 -14.53 1.35 17.62
N LEU A 635 -14.85 0.15 17.13
CA LEU A 635 -15.88 -0.02 16.09
C LEU A 635 -17.27 0.29 16.64
N GLY A 636 -17.59 -0.17 17.86
CA GLY A 636 -18.83 0.20 18.54
C GLY A 636 -18.93 1.71 18.74
N ALA A 637 -17.84 2.33 19.21
CA ALA A 637 -17.78 3.78 19.36
C ALA A 637 -17.96 4.52 18.02
N PHE A 638 -17.36 4.04 16.92
CA PHE A 638 -17.58 4.61 15.58
C PHE A 638 -19.06 4.71 15.22
N PHE A 639 -19.82 3.62 15.38
CA PHE A 639 -21.25 3.62 15.07
C PHE A 639 -22.08 4.52 15.99
N LYS A 640 -21.59 4.78 17.21
CA LYS A 640 -22.23 5.70 18.16
C LYS A 640 -21.95 7.17 17.86
N VAL A 641 -20.71 7.52 17.52
CA VAL A 641 -20.26 8.92 17.41
C VAL A 641 -20.35 9.47 15.99
N SER A 642 -20.26 8.61 14.97
CA SER A 642 -20.42 9.01 13.57
C SER A 642 -21.91 9.19 13.23
N SER A 643 -22.18 9.89 12.13
CA SER A 643 -23.53 10.05 11.61
C SER A 643 -24.04 8.80 10.86
N PHE A 644 -23.19 7.79 10.62
CA PHE A 644 -23.45 6.65 9.73
C PHE A 644 -24.82 5.97 9.96
N LEU A 645 -25.11 5.53 11.19
CA LEU A 645 -26.38 4.83 11.47
C LEU A 645 -27.60 5.73 11.23
N LYS A 646 -27.47 7.02 11.56
CA LYS A 646 -28.54 8.01 11.39
C LYS A 646 -28.77 8.33 9.91
N ASP A 647 -27.70 8.57 9.16
CA ASP A 647 -27.74 8.96 7.75
C ASP A 647 -28.30 7.83 6.86
N HIS A 648 -28.15 6.57 7.28
CA HIS A 648 -28.65 5.40 6.58
C HIS A 648 -29.91 4.77 7.20
N GLU A 649 -30.54 5.43 8.18
CA GLU A 649 -31.76 4.95 8.86
C GLU A 649 -31.65 3.52 9.40
N ILE A 650 -30.50 3.18 10.00
CA ILE A 650 -30.24 1.86 10.59
C ILE A 650 -30.62 1.93 12.08
N SER A 651 -31.56 1.08 12.50
CA SER A 651 -31.90 0.93 13.92
C SER A 651 -30.81 0.18 14.70
N GLU A 652 -30.78 0.36 16.02
CA GLU A 652 -29.82 -0.33 16.89
C GLU A 652 -29.97 -1.86 16.84
N GLU A 653 -31.20 -2.37 16.71
CA GLU A 653 -31.48 -3.81 16.54
C GLU A 653 -30.87 -4.36 15.25
N GLN A 654 -31.06 -3.66 14.12
CA GLN A 654 -30.46 -4.04 12.84
C GLN A 654 -28.94 -3.99 12.90
N TYR A 655 -28.38 -2.96 13.54
CA TYR A 655 -26.94 -2.85 13.76
C TYR A 655 -26.39 -4.07 14.50
N GLN A 656 -27.00 -4.45 15.63
CA GLN A 656 -26.54 -5.60 16.42
C GLN A 656 -26.67 -6.92 15.66
N ASP A 657 -27.75 -7.13 14.89
CA ASP A 657 -27.96 -8.33 14.07
C ASP A 657 -26.90 -8.50 12.98
N ILE A 658 -26.59 -7.42 12.24
CA ILE A 658 -25.60 -7.45 11.16
C ILE A 658 -24.19 -7.71 11.70
N VAL A 659 -23.83 -7.08 12.82
CA VAL A 659 -22.55 -7.32 13.47
C VAL A 659 -22.44 -8.76 13.95
N ARG A 660 -23.50 -9.29 14.60
CA ARG A 660 -23.53 -10.68 15.07
C ARG A 660 -23.31 -11.65 13.92
N LYS A 661 -24.06 -11.53 12.83
CA LYS A 661 -23.90 -12.37 11.62
C LYS A 661 -22.47 -12.33 11.08
N GLN A 662 -21.83 -11.17 11.09
CA GLN A 662 -20.44 -11.05 10.65
C GLN A 662 -19.46 -11.77 11.60
N TYR A 663 -19.68 -11.66 12.91
CA TYR A 663 -18.86 -12.38 13.90
C TYR A 663 -19.11 -13.89 13.90
N GLU A 664 -20.33 -14.35 13.64
CA GLU A 664 -20.63 -15.78 13.42
C GLU A 664 -19.89 -16.30 12.18
N LYS A 665 -19.93 -15.58 11.06
CA LYS A 665 -19.20 -15.94 9.84
C LYS A 665 -17.69 -16.04 10.09
N LYS A 666 -17.12 -15.08 10.83
CA LYS A 666 -15.66 -14.96 11.02
C LYS A 666 -15.12 -15.86 12.13
N PHE A 667 -15.84 -15.96 13.24
CA PHE A 667 -15.39 -16.59 14.47
C PHE A 667 -16.21 -17.82 14.88
N GLY A 668 -17.32 -18.13 14.20
CA GLY A 668 -18.22 -19.24 14.56
C GLY A 668 -17.54 -20.61 14.58
N ARG A 669 -16.50 -20.82 13.76
CA ARG A 669 -15.67 -22.04 13.81
C ARG A 669 -14.95 -22.25 15.16
N PHE A 670 -14.81 -21.19 15.96
CA PHE A 670 -14.20 -21.23 17.30
C PHE A 670 -15.26 -21.36 18.42
N GLY A 671 -16.55 -21.41 18.08
CA GLY A 671 -17.67 -21.61 19.01
C GLY A 671 -18.37 -20.35 19.49
N GLU A 672 -19.59 -20.51 19.99
CA GLU A 672 -20.51 -19.43 20.39
C GLU A 672 -19.92 -18.48 21.44
N ALA A 673 -19.18 -19.01 22.42
CA ALA A 673 -18.55 -18.20 23.47
C ALA A 673 -17.56 -17.16 22.90
N VAL A 674 -16.91 -17.46 21.77
CA VAL A 674 -15.99 -16.51 21.09
C VAL A 674 -16.78 -15.42 20.40
N VAL A 675 -17.93 -15.76 19.78
CA VAL A 675 -18.84 -14.78 19.17
C VAL A 675 -19.39 -13.84 20.23
N GLU A 676 -19.91 -14.38 21.34
CA GLU A 676 -20.44 -13.59 22.47
C GLU A 676 -19.38 -12.67 23.09
N SER A 677 -18.14 -13.16 23.26
CA SER A 677 -17.03 -12.34 23.76
C SER A 677 -16.73 -11.14 22.84
N ASN A 678 -16.73 -11.34 21.52
CA ASN A 678 -16.55 -10.24 20.57
C ASN A 678 -17.75 -9.28 20.54
N MET A 679 -18.98 -9.80 20.62
CA MET A 679 -20.19 -8.98 20.73
C MET A 679 -20.17 -8.10 21.98
N LYS A 680 -19.77 -8.65 23.13
CA LYS A 680 -19.62 -7.88 24.38
C LYS A 680 -18.66 -6.71 24.22
N VAL A 681 -17.55 -6.90 23.50
CA VAL A 681 -16.59 -5.82 23.24
C VAL A 681 -17.16 -4.75 22.31
N MET A 682 -17.85 -5.15 21.24
CA MET A 682 -18.51 -4.21 20.31
C MET A 682 -19.56 -3.36 21.05
N ILE A 683 -20.47 -4.00 21.77
CA ILE A 683 -21.55 -3.34 22.51
C ILE A 683 -20.97 -2.43 23.60
N GLY A 684 -19.99 -2.93 24.37
CA GLY A 684 -19.32 -2.13 25.40
C GLY A 684 -18.67 -0.87 24.84
N GLY A 685 -18.15 -0.92 23.62
CA GLY A 685 -17.66 0.25 22.89
C GLY A 685 -18.74 1.28 22.55
N PHE A 686 -19.90 0.81 22.12
CA PHE A 686 -21.06 1.64 21.77
C PHE A 686 -21.69 2.30 23.02
N GLU A 687 -21.75 1.59 24.14
CA GLU A 687 -22.39 2.05 25.38
C GLU A 687 -21.49 2.91 26.27
N ARG A 688 -20.18 2.64 26.32
CA ARG A 688 -19.26 3.27 27.29
C ARG A 688 -18.47 4.46 26.73
N VAL A 689 -18.63 4.81 25.46
CA VAL A 689 -18.00 6.00 24.89
C VAL A 689 -18.60 7.27 25.51
N GLN A 690 -17.76 8.20 25.97
CA GLN A 690 -18.17 9.42 26.65
C GLN A 690 -17.54 10.65 26.00
N GLU A 691 -18.33 11.70 25.76
CA GLU A 691 -17.83 12.98 25.24
C GLU A 691 -17.15 13.78 26.35
N ILE A 692 -15.99 14.37 26.04
CA ILE A 692 -15.27 15.27 26.94
C ILE A 692 -15.96 16.63 26.94
N ASN A 693 -16.20 17.18 28.13
CA ASN A 693 -16.55 18.60 28.27
C ASN A 693 -15.31 19.45 28.00
N ILE A 694 -15.36 20.33 26.99
CA ILE A 694 -14.26 21.24 26.67
C ILE A 694 -14.00 22.15 27.87
N GLY A 695 -12.82 22.02 28.49
CA GLY A 695 -12.38 22.86 29.61
C GLY A 695 -11.73 24.17 29.16
N GLU A 696 -11.02 24.82 30.07
CA GLU A 696 -10.31 26.07 29.78
C GLU A 696 -8.99 25.79 29.06
N ILE A 697 -8.54 26.71 28.22
CA ILE A 697 -7.27 26.55 27.48
C ILE A 697 -6.07 26.51 28.45
N GLU A 698 -6.14 27.32 29.50
CA GLU A 698 -5.10 27.49 30.52
C GLU A 698 -5.15 26.43 31.62
N ASP A 699 -5.99 25.40 31.49
CA ASP A 699 -5.98 24.26 32.42
C ASP A 699 -4.57 23.63 32.49
N ALA A 700 -4.26 22.95 33.60
CA ALA A 700 -2.95 22.31 33.75
C ALA A 700 -2.63 21.38 32.56
N ASP A 701 -1.45 21.49 31.98
CA ASP A 701 -0.97 20.57 30.94
C ASP A 701 -0.33 19.35 31.59
N THR A 702 -1.05 18.22 31.54
CA THR A 702 -0.59 16.91 32.04
C THR A 702 -0.27 15.96 30.89
N SER A 703 -0.10 16.46 29.66
CA SER A 703 0.15 15.63 28.49
C SER A 703 1.51 14.92 28.55
N THR A 704 2.47 15.46 29.32
CA THR A 704 3.75 14.79 29.57
C THR A 704 3.56 13.63 30.54
N MET A 705 3.72 12.41 30.01
CA MET A 705 3.79 11.18 30.82
C MET A 705 5.17 10.96 31.46
N ARG A 706 6.07 11.94 31.33
CA ARG A 706 7.40 11.94 31.95
C ARG A 706 7.40 12.87 33.16
N ASN A 707 7.95 12.38 34.25
CA ASN A 707 8.29 13.23 35.39
C ASN A 707 9.34 14.27 34.97
N PRO A 708 9.35 15.46 35.61
CA PRO A 708 10.44 16.41 35.45
C PRO A 708 11.78 15.71 35.69
N LEU A 709 12.75 15.95 34.82
CA LEU A 709 14.09 15.39 35.00
C LEU A 709 14.66 15.95 36.32
N LEU A 710 15.12 15.07 37.21
CA LEU A 710 15.82 15.50 38.40
C LEU A 710 17.21 15.98 37.98
N ALA A 711 17.35 17.29 37.75
CA ALA A 711 18.63 17.89 37.39
C ALA A 711 19.55 17.97 38.63
N PRO A 712 20.86 17.79 38.47
CA PRO A 712 21.81 18.01 39.54
C PRO A 712 21.94 19.51 39.82
N ASN A 713 22.34 19.84 41.04
CA ASN A 713 22.55 21.21 41.54
C ASN A 713 23.57 22.01 40.73
N ASN A 714 24.45 21.37 39.95
CA ASN A 714 25.46 22.01 39.11
C ASN A 714 25.16 21.83 37.60
N ALA A 715 23.90 21.57 37.22
CA ALA A 715 23.52 21.30 35.82
C ALA A 715 24.01 22.38 34.83
N ASP A 716 24.10 23.64 35.26
CA ASP A 716 24.56 24.76 34.44
C ASP A 716 26.08 24.74 34.15
N GLY A 717 26.86 23.90 34.83
CA GLY A 717 28.32 23.86 34.74
C GLY A 717 28.94 22.47 34.58
N ILE A 718 28.12 21.42 34.43
CA ILE A 718 28.56 20.05 34.17
C ILE A 718 27.86 19.58 32.89
N GLU A 719 28.65 19.17 31.89
CA GLU A 719 28.13 18.39 30.76
C GLU A 719 27.58 17.08 31.33
N MET A 720 26.28 17.07 31.55
CA MET A 720 25.56 15.90 32.04
C MET A 720 25.62 14.86 30.94
N ILE A 721 26.45 13.82 31.11
CA ILE A 721 26.39 12.62 30.27
C ILE A 721 24.95 12.12 30.39
N PRO A 722 24.10 12.28 29.36
CA PRO A 722 22.72 11.91 29.51
C PRO A 722 22.66 10.39 29.63
N THR A 723 21.71 9.87 30.42
CA THR A 723 21.24 8.51 30.19
C THR A 723 20.96 8.36 28.70
N SER A 724 21.58 7.37 28.06
CA SER A 724 21.59 7.11 26.62
C SER A 724 20.46 7.85 25.87
N GLY A 725 20.78 8.97 25.21
CA GLY A 725 19.85 9.54 24.24
C GLY A 725 19.61 11.06 24.21
N CYS A 726 20.36 11.94 24.88
CA CYS A 726 20.04 13.38 24.89
C CYS A 726 21.16 14.34 24.46
N GLU A 727 22.00 14.01 23.48
CA GLU A 727 22.82 15.01 22.75
C GLU A 727 23.06 14.65 21.28
N SER A 728 23.47 15.64 20.47
CA SER A 728 23.74 15.61 19.02
C SER A 728 25.01 14.85 18.59
N THR A 729 25.81 14.35 19.53
CA THR A 729 27.13 13.75 19.29
C THR A 729 27.09 12.25 19.56
N GLY A 730 27.03 11.47 18.48
CA GLY A 730 26.76 10.03 18.52
C GLY A 730 27.68 9.20 19.42
N CYS A 731 27.09 8.18 20.04
CA CYS A 731 27.70 7.13 20.88
C CYS A 731 28.36 7.65 22.17
N PRO A 732 27.66 7.58 23.33
CA PRO A 732 28.09 8.24 24.57
C PRO A 732 29.31 7.62 25.28
N SER A 733 29.93 6.56 24.74
CA SER A 733 30.95 5.82 25.48
C SER A 733 32.40 6.17 25.13
N CYS A 734 32.68 6.90 24.04
CA CYS A 734 34.05 7.28 23.67
C CYS A 734 34.10 8.64 22.97
N SER A 735 34.85 9.59 23.54
CA SER A 735 35.29 10.78 22.82
C SER A 735 36.02 10.38 21.54
N MET A 736 35.77 11.11 20.45
CA MET A 736 36.48 10.89 19.19
C MET A 736 38.00 10.93 19.44
N PRO A 737 38.77 9.94 18.95
CA PRO A 737 40.23 9.98 19.04
C PRO A 737 40.78 11.30 18.47
N GLU A 738 41.79 11.84 19.13
CA GLU A 738 42.44 13.08 18.70
C GLU A 738 42.96 12.94 17.25
N GLY A 739 42.58 13.88 16.37
CA GLY A 739 42.95 13.87 14.95
C GLY A 739 42.02 13.09 14.01
N GLN A 740 40.94 12.48 14.50
CA GLN A 740 39.94 11.82 13.65
C GLN A 740 38.73 12.74 13.42
N GLU A 741 38.46 13.12 12.17
CA GLU A 741 37.24 13.86 11.78
C GLU A 741 36.22 12.91 11.14
N ARG A 742 34.92 13.10 11.45
CA ARG A 742 33.82 12.39 10.80
C ARG A 742 33.25 13.23 9.68
N ALA A 743 33.03 12.63 8.51
CA ALA A 743 32.24 13.25 7.47
C ALA A 743 30.79 13.45 7.97
N PRO A 744 30.05 14.47 7.47
CA PRO A 744 28.70 14.77 7.97
C PRO A 744 27.76 13.55 7.99
N PHE A 745 27.75 12.72 6.95
CA PHE A 745 26.87 11.53 6.87
C PHE A 745 27.17 10.45 7.94
N GLN A 746 28.33 10.51 8.59
CA GLN A 746 28.73 9.60 9.66
C GLN A 746 28.30 10.11 11.05
N THR A 747 27.65 11.27 11.13
CA THR A 747 27.26 11.92 12.39
C THR A 747 25.77 11.75 12.67
N MET A 748 25.43 11.59 13.96
CA MET A 748 24.03 11.58 14.40
C MET A 748 23.38 12.95 14.20
N ALA A 749 24.11 14.04 14.44
CA ALA A 749 23.65 15.40 14.14
C ALA A 749 23.12 15.56 12.71
N LYS A 750 23.82 14.99 11.71
CA LYS A 750 23.33 15.04 10.32
C LYS A 750 22.07 14.21 10.12
N PHE A 751 22.00 13.01 10.69
CA PHE A 751 20.78 12.20 10.69
C PHE A 751 19.62 12.96 11.36
N ASP A 752 19.83 13.53 12.54
CA ASP A 752 18.81 14.28 13.27
C ASP A 752 18.35 15.52 12.49
N SER A 753 19.26 16.23 11.81
CA SER A 753 18.94 17.42 11.01
C SER A 753 17.97 17.17 9.86
N GLU A 754 17.86 15.93 9.39
CA GLU A 754 16.95 15.54 8.30
C GLU A 754 15.81 14.64 8.81
N PHE A 755 16.10 13.65 9.65
CA PHE A 755 15.17 12.58 10.04
C PHE A 755 14.46 12.80 11.37
N ARG A 756 15.02 13.61 12.29
CA ARG A 756 14.41 13.95 13.59
C ARG A 756 14.08 15.42 13.78
N ASN A 757 14.16 16.21 12.70
CA ASN A 757 13.95 17.65 12.71
C ASN A 757 12.48 18.02 12.47
N GLU A 758 11.54 17.29 13.08
CA GLU A 758 10.08 17.48 12.97
C GLU A 758 9.50 17.45 11.53
N LEU A 759 10.31 17.13 10.51
CA LEU A 759 9.87 17.04 9.11
C LEU A 759 8.94 15.86 8.83
N GLY A 760 8.84 14.90 9.77
CA GLY A 760 8.03 13.69 9.62
C GLY A 760 8.37 12.95 8.32
N TYR A 761 7.35 12.70 7.49
CA TYR A 761 7.49 12.06 6.18
C TYR A 761 7.86 13.03 5.04
N HIS A 762 8.13 14.31 5.30
CA HIS A 762 8.40 15.35 4.29
C HIS A 762 9.88 15.74 4.22
N GLN A 763 10.75 14.78 4.48
CA GLN A 763 12.20 14.94 4.44
C GLN A 763 12.69 15.37 3.03
N PRO A 764 13.78 16.14 2.94
CA PRO A 764 14.34 16.57 1.66
C PRO A 764 14.87 15.38 0.85
N ALA A 765 14.63 15.40 -0.47
CA ALA A 765 15.29 14.51 -1.42
C ALA A 765 16.74 15.00 -1.69
N GLY A 766 17.55 15.01 -0.63
CA GLY A 766 18.93 15.50 -0.64
C GLY A 766 19.98 14.40 -0.86
N ALA A 767 21.25 14.79 -0.81
CA ALA A 767 22.39 13.90 -1.03
C ALA A 767 22.46 12.72 -0.04
N LEU A 768 22.01 12.89 1.20
CA LEU A 768 21.98 11.80 2.18
C LEU A 768 20.88 10.77 1.85
N ALA A 769 19.69 11.26 1.47
CA ALA A 769 18.58 10.43 1.04
C ALA A 769 18.89 9.61 -0.22
N SER A 770 19.70 10.15 -1.15
CA SER A 770 20.06 9.46 -2.40
C SER A 770 21.05 8.30 -2.22
N VAL A 771 21.76 8.23 -1.09
CA VAL A 771 22.72 7.15 -0.80
C VAL A 771 22.24 6.17 0.27
N GLY A 772 21.16 6.50 1.00
CA GLY A 772 20.58 5.61 2.00
C GLY A 772 21.47 5.37 3.23
N LEU A 773 22.35 6.31 3.57
CA LEU A 773 23.32 6.17 4.67
C LEU A 773 22.85 6.91 5.93
N MET A 774 23.24 6.40 7.10
CA MET A 774 23.02 7.04 8.40
C MET A 774 24.19 6.75 9.35
N GLY A 775 24.41 7.63 10.32
CA GLY A 775 25.39 7.39 11.39
C GLY A 775 25.06 6.13 12.19
N SER A 776 26.09 5.45 12.72
CA SER A 776 25.89 4.28 13.58
C SER A 776 25.35 4.67 14.96
N GLY A 777 24.65 3.72 15.62
CA GLY A 777 24.18 3.91 16.99
C GLY A 777 22.95 4.82 17.16
N ILE A 778 22.28 5.21 16.07
CA ILE A 778 21.08 6.08 16.13
C ILE A 778 19.94 5.49 16.98
N GLY A 779 19.89 4.16 17.18
CA GLY A 779 18.88 3.53 18.03
C GLY A 779 18.99 3.94 19.52
N ALA A 780 20.17 4.37 19.98
CA ALA A 780 20.40 4.73 21.39
C ALA A 780 19.59 5.95 21.86
N THR A 781 19.13 6.79 20.93
CA THR A 781 18.30 7.97 21.18
C THR A 781 16.81 7.72 20.94
N GLN A 782 16.42 6.52 20.47
CA GLN A 782 15.03 6.18 20.22
C GLN A 782 14.38 5.54 21.44
N SER A 783 13.32 6.15 21.98
CA SER A 783 12.56 5.57 23.08
C SER A 783 11.39 4.71 22.59
N LYS A 784 11.30 3.47 23.07
CA LYS A 784 10.14 2.58 22.87
C LYS A 784 9.07 2.71 23.97
N TYR A 785 9.16 3.73 24.82
CA TYR A 785 8.20 3.96 25.91
C TYR A 785 6.75 4.05 25.43
N VAL A 786 6.53 4.51 24.20
CA VAL A 786 5.21 4.63 23.56
C VAL A 786 4.48 3.30 23.48
N ALA A 787 5.20 2.20 23.21
CA ALA A 787 4.61 0.87 23.02
C ALA A 787 4.58 0.00 24.28
N ARG A 788 5.45 0.30 25.25
CA ARG A 788 5.58 -0.50 26.47
C ARG A 788 4.47 -0.15 27.45
N ARG A 789 3.69 -1.17 27.83
CA ARG A 789 2.68 -1.08 28.90
C ARG A 789 3.25 -1.39 30.27
N GLU A 790 4.13 -2.39 30.32
CA GLU A 790 4.77 -2.85 31.54
C GLU A 790 6.28 -2.80 31.38
N THR A 791 6.96 -2.50 32.48
CA THR A 791 8.41 -2.50 32.58
C THR A 791 8.81 -3.35 33.76
N PRO A 792 9.84 -4.22 33.63
CA PRO A 792 10.33 -5.00 34.75
C PRO A 792 10.69 -4.09 35.93
N VAL A 793 10.21 -4.44 37.13
CA VAL A 793 10.56 -3.74 38.36
C VAL A 793 11.77 -4.46 38.97
N TYR A 794 12.85 -3.73 39.18
CA TYR A 794 14.02 -4.26 39.85
C TYR A 794 13.77 -4.34 41.36
N ILE A 795 13.83 -5.55 41.91
CA ILE A 795 13.71 -5.83 43.35
C ILE A 795 15.09 -6.26 43.84
N ALA A 796 15.80 -5.34 44.47
CA ALA A 796 17.21 -5.51 44.84
C ALA A 796 17.42 -6.69 45.79
N GLU A 797 16.49 -6.91 46.71
CA GLU A 797 16.54 -7.95 47.75
C GLU A 797 16.48 -9.37 47.18
N ASN A 798 15.88 -9.52 45.99
CA ASN A 798 15.76 -10.80 45.30
C ASN A 798 16.85 -11.01 44.25
N CYS A 799 17.65 -9.98 43.95
CA CYS A 799 18.65 -10.04 42.89
C CYS A 799 19.89 -10.82 43.33
N THR A 800 20.22 -11.89 42.61
CA THR A 800 21.43 -12.69 42.81
C THR A 800 22.64 -12.20 42.01
N GLN A 801 22.49 -11.09 41.27
CA GLN A 801 23.52 -10.52 40.39
C GLN A 801 24.01 -11.48 39.30
N CYS A 802 23.16 -12.43 38.86
CA CYS A 802 23.52 -13.44 37.86
C CYS A 802 23.61 -12.92 36.41
N MET A 803 23.17 -11.69 36.14
CA MET A 803 23.09 -11.07 34.80
C MET A 803 22.16 -11.78 33.80
N GLU A 804 21.41 -12.81 34.21
CA GLU A 804 20.50 -13.55 33.32
C GLU A 804 19.43 -12.64 32.69
N CYS A 805 18.90 -11.69 33.46
CA CYS A 805 17.90 -10.74 32.95
C CYS A 805 18.43 -9.88 31.79
N ILE A 806 19.71 -9.49 31.84
CA ILE A 806 20.37 -8.68 30.80
C ILE A 806 20.59 -9.53 29.55
N THR A 807 21.13 -10.75 29.70
CA THR A 807 21.33 -11.68 28.59
C THR A 807 20.01 -12.09 27.92
N ALA A 808 18.94 -12.20 28.71
CA ALA A 808 17.60 -12.50 28.19
C ALA A 808 16.91 -11.31 27.50
N CYS A 809 17.41 -10.08 27.68
CA CYS A 809 16.78 -8.88 27.14
C CYS A 809 17.06 -8.75 25.62
N PRO A 810 16.04 -8.85 24.75
CA PRO A 810 16.24 -8.77 23.29
C PRO A 810 16.58 -7.35 22.80
N ASP A 811 16.33 -6.34 23.64
CA ASP A 811 16.46 -4.92 23.29
C ASP A 811 17.66 -4.24 23.97
N THR A 812 18.44 -4.96 24.79
CA THR A 812 19.50 -4.38 25.65
C THR A 812 18.97 -3.21 26.51
N ALA A 813 17.73 -3.32 26.97
CA ALA A 813 17.02 -2.24 27.68
C ALA A 813 17.26 -2.24 29.21
N LEU A 814 17.98 -3.22 29.74
CA LEU A 814 18.30 -3.32 31.17
C LEU A 814 19.74 -2.83 31.42
N PRO A 815 19.96 -2.00 32.47
CA PRO A 815 21.31 -1.55 32.82
C PRO A 815 22.22 -2.74 33.12
N ASN A 816 23.45 -2.71 32.62
CA ASN A 816 24.44 -3.79 32.75
C ASN A 816 25.73 -3.34 33.45
N THR A 817 25.70 -2.21 34.16
CA THR A 817 26.88 -1.61 34.79
C THR A 817 27.00 -2.01 36.26
N ALA A 818 28.20 -2.44 36.68
CA ALA A 818 28.59 -2.49 38.08
C ALA A 818 29.34 -1.19 38.46
N GLN A 819 29.05 -0.63 39.63
CA GLN A 819 29.68 0.59 40.16
C GLN A 819 30.03 0.39 41.63
N ASP A 820 31.13 0.97 42.09
CA ASP A 820 31.46 0.98 43.52
C ASP A 820 30.45 1.82 44.31
N VAL A 821 30.15 1.39 45.55
CA VAL A 821 29.19 2.07 46.44
C VAL A 821 29.62 3.52 46.70
N SER A 822 30.92 3.77 46.90
CA SER A 822 31.47 5.11 47.04
C SER A 822 31.27 5.96 45.80
N THR A 823 31.41 5.41 44.59
CA THR A 823 31.16 6.13 43.34
C THR A 823 29.72 6.62 43.25
N ILE A 824 28.75 5.77 43.59
CA ILE A 824 27.32 6.15 43.61
C ILE A 824 27.06 7.24 44.65
N LEU A 825 27.54 7.05 45.89
CA LEU A 825 27.31 8.00 46.98
C LEU A 825 27.98 9.36 46.72
N VAL A 826 29.24 9.38 46.28
CA VAL A 826 29.96 10.61 45.92
C VAL A 826 29.24 11.34 44.80
N THR A 827 28.82 10.62 43.76
CA THR A 827 28.08 11.22 42.64
C THR A 827 26.76 11.81 43.12
N ALA A 828 25.98 11.08 43.92
CA ALA A 828 24.71 11.56 44.45
C ALA A 828 24.89 12.79 45.35
N ILE A 829 25.86 12.77 46.26
CA ILE A 829 26.13 13.87 47.19
C ILE A 829 26.60 15.13 46.45
N ARG A 830 27.53 14.99 45.50
CA ARG A 830 28.06 16.12 44.72
C ARG A 830 27.00 16.79 43.86
N ASN A 831 26.10 15.97 43.33
CA ASN A 831 25.15 16.41 42.32
C ASN A 831 23.76 16.75 42.88
N TYR A 832 23.31 16.18 44.00
CA TYR A 832 21.93 16.38 44.48
C TYR A 832 21.81 16.94 45.90
N VAL A 833 22.91 17.08 46.66
CA VAL A 833 22.90 17.82 47.95
C VAL A 833 23.24 19.29 47.71
N SER A 834 22.27 20.17 47.93
CA SER A 834 22.38 21.60 47.60
C SER A 834 23.10 22.41 48.68
N ASP A 835 23.00 21.98 49.94
CA ASP A 835 23.71 22.59 51.07
C ASP A 835 25.19 22.18 51.08
N LYS A 836 26.09 23.17 51.04
CA LYS A 836 27.54 22.94 50.91
C LYS A 836 28.17 22.33 52.17
N GLU A 837 27.63 22.63 53.35
CA GLU A 837 28.15 22.09 54.61
C GLU A 837 27.72 20.63 54.78
N GLN A 838 26.46 20.32 54.50
CA GLN A 838 25.95 18.94 54.48
C GLN A 838 26.63 18.11 53.39
N GLN A 839 26.84 18.68 52.20
CA GLN A 839 27.59 18.03 51.12
C GLN A 839 29.01 17.64 51.59
N LYS A 840 29.73 18.56 52.25
CA LYS A 840 31.07 18.29 52.79
C LYS A 840 31.05 17.22 53.88
N ASN A 841 30.09 17.30 54.81
CA ASN A 841 29.95 16.33 55.91
C ASN A 841 29.65 14.93 55.38
N LEU A 842 28.71 14.81 54.43
CA LEU A 842 28.35 13.55 53.79
C LEU A 842 29.52 12.97 52.99
N LEU A 843 30.29 13.79 52.27
CA LEU A 843 31.48 13.34 51.53
C LEU A 843 32.56 12.76 52.46
N ASN A 844 32.78 13.38 53.63
CA ASN A 844 33.73 12.86 54.62
C ASN A 844 33.28 11.52 55.22
N GLU A 845 31.98 11.25 55.27
CA GLU A 845 31.40 10.01 55.81
C GLU A 845 31.29 8.87 54.78
N VAL A 846 31.51 9.12 53.48
CA VAL A 846 31.32 8.10 52.43
C VAL A 846 32.12 6.82 52.70
N GLN A 847 33.39 6.94 53.09
CA GLN A 847 34.24 5.79 53.36
C GLN A 847 33.68 4.94 54.51
N GLY A 848 33.30 5.58 55.62
CA GLY A 848 32.70 4.88 56.76
C GLY A 848 31.34 4.28 56.43
N LEU A 849 30.55 4.92 55.57
CA LEU A 849 29.29 4.37 55.06
C LEU A 849 29.51 3.14 54.19
N GLU A 850 30.49 3.18 53.27
CA GLU A 850 30.84 2.05 52.42
C GLU A 850 31.31 0.85 53.25
N GLU A 851 32.22 1.06 54.20
CA GLU A 851 32.72 0.00 55.10
C GLU A 851 31.56 -0.64 55.89
N ARG A 852 30.66 0.17 56.46
CA ARG A 852 29.47 -0.33 57.18
C ARG A 852 28.49 -1.06 56.25
N CYS A 853 28.29 -0.58 55.03
CA CYS A 853 27.43 -1.24 54.04
C CYS A 853 28.01 -2.59 53.64
N ARG A 854 29.29 -2.66 53.27
CA ARG A 854 29.98 -3.91 52.91
C ARG A 854 29.96 -4.91 54.07
N ALA A 855 30.19 -4.45 55.30
CA ALA A 855 30.11 -5.32 56.49
C ALA A 855 28.71 -5.92 56.74
N ARG A 856 27.64 -5.29 56.25
CA ARG A 856 26.26 -5.83 56.34
C ARG A 856 25.87 -6.73 55.16
N MET A 857 26.66 -6.71 54.08
CA MET A 857 26.42 -7.52 52.88
C MET A 857 27.09 -8.90 52.94
N VAL A 858 27.97 -9.13 53.92
CA VAL A 858 28.71 -10.39 54.16
C VAL A 858 27.97 -11.28 55.14
#